data_AF-A0A8J4U7I8-F1
#
_entry.id   AF-A0A8J4U7I8-F1
#
_cell.length_a   1.000
_cell.length_b   1.000
_cell.length_c   1.000
_cell.angle_alpha   90.00
_cell.angle_beta   90.00
_cell.angle_gamma   90.00
#
_symmetry.space_group_name_H-M   'P 1'
#
loop_
_entity.id
_entity.type
_entity.pdbx_description
1 polymer ?
#
loop_
_entity_poly.entity_id
_entity_poly.type
_entity_poly.pdbx_seq_one_letter_code
_entity_poly.pdbx_strand_id
1 'polypeptide(L)'
;MSSSRARCQAARAPSSAHAHKPPQGDGFEMEMERMEPQGEVGLGVPEEEQPSPSRQAWSRDNPGFEPEEGLEASWSPGRRCLSDTSSSGSGSGSSSGLGSFTGGSNARIHRGLYPTPPADGLQHEPPSWGARIVEKIRLLWGTRLLEERDSSREMYLKNVLREMITYALFLLTLCILTYGMVSTNMYYYTKVMSQLFLDTPLSSTDATTFRSLSTMEDFWKYVEGPFLNGMYWEMWYNNESLPENQSLIFYENLLLGVPHLRQVKVLNQSCPVHEELKDEVYDCYGVYAAAYEDKKSFGLKNGTAWVYSEESVLGESSYSGEVGTYGGGGFFQDLSRTRDESNRQLQELKANLWLDRGTRAVFIDFSVYNGNINLFCIVRLLVEFPATGGAVSSWQFQTVRLVRYVSSWDHFVGLCEVIFCFFVIYYLVEEVLEIRLHRLRYFKSLWNCLDVLIVTLSVPAIIMNIYRTSAVNNRLKFLLENHNTYPNFGPLARLQVQFNSLAAIIVFLAWVKLFKFINFNKTMSQLSSTVSRCAKDLLGFAIMFFIVFLAYAQLAYLVFGTQLNDFSTFQACIFTQFRIILGDFDFSEIEEADRVLGPIYFTTFVFFMFMILLNMFLAIINDTYAEVKADMAQQRSEMEITDLIKKGYHKAMVKLRLRKTAVDDISDSLRQAGGKLNFDELRQDLRGKGHSDAEIEAIFAKYDLDGDQELTEHEHQQMRDDLEKERDLDLERSSLPRPMSGRSFSRSQDDSEEDDDEDSGHSSRRRGSSSGGVSYEEFQVLVRRVDRMEHSIGSIVSKIDAVIVKLEAMERAKLKRREVLSRLLDGVME
;
A
#
# COMPACT_ATOMS: atom_id res chain seq x y z
N MET A 1 70.27 -36.46 -0.14
CA MET A 1 70.21 -35.38 -1.15
C MET A 1 69.57 -34.17 -0.45
N SER A 2 70.37 -33.20 0.00
CA SER A 2 70.70 -31.93 -0.69
C SER A 2 69.45 -31.04 -0.86
N SER A 3 69.23 -30.01 -0.03
CA SER A 3 69.92 -28.69 0.05
C SER A 3 69.73 -27.88 -1.24
N SER A 4 69.32 -26.61 -1.26
CA SER A 4 69.63 -25.44 -0.39
C SER A 4 68.40 -24.52 -0.14
N ARG A 5 68.21 -23.72 0.93
CA ARG A 5 69.05 -22.93 1.88
C ARG A 5 69.14 -21.42 1.53
N ALA A 6 68.37 -20.58 2.23
CA ALA A 6 68.61 -19.15 2.47
C ALA A 6 67.95 -18.71 3.80
N ARG A 7 68.50 -17.71 4.51
CA ARG A 7 67.99 -17.22 5.82
C ARG A 7 68.53 -15.82 6.13
N CYS A 8 67.87 -15.10 7.05
CA CYS A 8 68.25 -13.79 7.64
C CYS A 8 68.05 -12.58 6.69
N GLN A 9 67.82 -11.36 7.18
CA GLN A 9 68.10 -10.78 8.52
C GLN A 9 66.87 -10.09 9.15
N ALA A 10 67.00 -9.48 10.34
CA ALA A 10 65.85 -9.03 11.15
C ALA A 10 66.12 -7.77 12.01
N ALA A 11 65.02 -7.21 12.53
CA ALA A 11 64.87 -6.31 13.68
C ALA A 11 65.29 -4.82 13.57
N ARG A 12 64.32 -3.92 13.83
CA ARG A 12 64.40 -2.91 14.92
C ARG A 12 63.07 -2.20 15.22
N ALA A 13 62.86 -1.93 16.50
CA ALA A 13 61.86 -1.07 17.17
C ALA A 13 62.40 -0.80 18.60
N PRO A 14 61.79 0.04 19.48
CA PRO A 14 60.55 0.82 19.34
C PRO A 14 60.70 2.31 19.81
N SER A 15 59.57 2.95 20.19
CA SER A 15 59.40 4.25 20.89
C SER A 15 59.62 5.54 20.06
N SER A 16 58.95 6.68 20.32
CA SER A 16 58.07 7.10 21.45
C SER A 16 56.91 8.01 20.99
N ALA A 17 55.95 8.27 21.91
CA ALA A 17 54.68 8.98 21.68
C ALA A 17 54.77 10.46 21.22
N HIS A 18 53.71 10.92 20.54
CA HIS A 18 53.05 12.20 20.80
C HIS A 18 51.58 12.15 20.33
N ALA A 19 50.70 12.96 20.94
CA ALA A 19 49.26 12.98 20.65
C ALA A 19 48.82 14.33 20.08
N HIS A 20 47.80 14.35 19.22
CA HIS A 20 47.03 15.55 18.86
C HIS A 20 45.57 15.23 18.49
N LYS A 21 44.67 16.17 18.75
CA LYS A 21 43.25 16.13 18.34
C LYS A 21 43.08 16.60 16.88
N PRO A 22 42.01 16.19 16.17
CA PRO A 22 41.62 16.80 14.91
C PRO A 22 40.97 18.18 15.12
N PRO A 23 41.10 19.12 14.16
CA PRO A 23 40.29 20.33 14.10
C PRO A 23 38.94 20.10 13.39
N GLN A 24 38.01 21.01 13.61
CA GLN A 24 36.82 21.23 12.77
C GLN A 24 37.13 22.29 11.71
N GLY A 25 36.31 22.40 10.66
CA GLY A 25 36.27 23.61 9.83
C GLY A 25 35.93 23.37 8.36
N ASP A 26 34.70 23.76 8.01
CA ASP A 26 34.24 24.36 6.74
C ASP A 26 34.57 23.70 5.38
N GLY A 27 33.54 23.64 4.52
CA GLY A 27 33.66 23.30 3.10
C GLY A 27 33.43 24.51 2.19
N PHE A 28 33.61 24.32 0.88
CA PHE A 28 33.30 25.33 -0.13
C PHE A 28 32.78 24.66 -1.42
N GLU A 29 31.82 25.32 -2.07
CA GLU A 29 31.43 25.07 -3.45
C GLU A 29 32.41 25.78 -4.41
N MET A 30 32.68 25.24 -5.60
CA MET A 30 32.55 26.03 -6.83
C MET A 30 32.55 25.21 -8.13
N GLU A 31 32.08 25.91 -9.16
CA GLU A 31 31.61 25.55 -10.50
C GLU A 31 32.58 24.82 -11.45
N MET A 32 32.02 24.34 -12.57
CA MET A 32 32.77 23.87 -13.75
C MET A 32 33.07 25.06 -14.68
N GLU A 33 34.28 25.13 -15.24
CA GLU A 33 34.58 26.00 -16.39
C GLU A 33 34.57 25.24 -17.73
N ARG A 34 34.51 26.01 -18.82
CA ARG A 34 34.21 25.57 -20.19
C ARG A 34 35.46 25.68 -21.07
N MET A 35 35.64 24.73 -22.00
CA MET A 35 36.63 24.85 -23.09
C MET A 35 35.95 24.95 -24.47
N GLU A 36 36.52 25.80 -25.33
CA GLU A 36 36.25 25.88 -26.76
C GLU A 36 37.52 25.51 -27.57
N PRO A 37 37.41 25.09 -28.84
CA PRO A 37 38.50 24.47 -29.58
C PRO A 37 39.32 25.44 -30.47
N GLN A 38 40.53 25.01 -30.81
CA GLN A 38 41.31 25.44 -31.99
C GLN A 38 42.02 24.21 -32.59
N GLY A 39 42.41 24.28 -33.86
CA GLY A 39 43.26 23.28 -34.52
C GLY A 39 43.68 23.74 -35.92
N GLU A 40 44.61 23.03 -36.58
CA GLU A 40 44.79 23.06 -38.06
C GLU A 40 45.80 21.98 -38.57
N VAL A 41 45.48 21.42 -39.75
CA VAL A 41 46.37 21.05 -40.90
C VAL A 41 47.57 20.08 -40.76
N GLY A 42 47.56 19.01 -41.60
CA GLY A 42 48.68 18.79 -42.56
C GLY A 42 49.18 17.36 -42.92
N LEU A 43 49.05 16.98 -44.21
CA LEU A 43 49.74 15.90 -44.99
C LEU A 43 49.57 14.40 -44.56
N GLY A 44 49.55 13.38 -45.45
CA GLY A 44 49.30 13.39 -46.90
C GLY A 44 49.85 12.20 -47.76
N VAL A 45 49.01 11.20 -48.11
CA VAL A 45 48.94 10.44 -49.40
C VAL A 45 50.12 9.48 -49.79
N PRO A 46 49.98 8.38 -50.58
CA PRO A 46 48.82 7.64 -51.18
C PRO A 46 48.68 6.21 -50.55
N GLU A 47 48.38 5.02 -51.14
CA GLU A 47 47.97 4.44 -52.47
C GLU A 47 47.52 2.96 -52.25
N GLU A 48 46.65 2.25 -53.00
CA GLU A 48 45.49 2.64 -53.84
C GLU A 48 44.18 2.03 -53.24
N GLU A 49 43.37 1.06 -53.74
CA GLU A 49 43.18 0.30 -55.01
C GLU A 49 41.66 -0.04 -55.15
N GLN A 50 41.13 -0.44 -56.32
CA GLN A 50 39.70 -0.80 -56.51
C GLN A 50 39.46 -1.87 -57.60
N PRO A 51 38.37 -2.69 -57.53
CA PRO A 51 37.17 -2.33 -58.32
C PRO A 51 35.79 -2.76 -57.74
N SER A 52 34.73 -2.33 -58.43
CA SER A 52 33.29 -2.67 -58.25
C SER A 52 32.64 -2.83 -59.66
N PRO A 53 31.33 -2.65 -59.97
CA PRO A 53 30.05 -2.84 -59.24
C PRO A 53 28.93 -3.57 -60.05
N SER A 54 27.79 -3.93 -59.41
CA SER A 54 26.44 -4.04 -60.04
C SER A 54 25.38 -4.31 -58.95
N ARG A 55 24.29 -3.58 -58.66
CA ARG A 55 23.41 -2.55 -59.29
C ARG A 55 22.13 -3.09 -59.97
N GLN A 56 21.01 -2.45 -59.59
CA GLN A 56 19.66 -2.39 -60.20
C GLN A 56 18.58 -3.41 -59.80
N ALA A 57 17.33 -2.93 -59.91
CA ALA A 57 16.04 -3.53 -59.59
C ALA A 57 15.05 -3.15 -60.72
N TRP A 58 13.83 -3.70 -60.73
CA TRP A 58 12.59 -3.03 -61.20
C TRP A 58 11.32 -3.85 -60.88
N SER A 59 10.16 -3.50 -61.45
CA SER A 59 8.84 -3.77 -60.85
C SER A 59 7.72 -4.13 -61.84
N ARG A 60 6.59 -4.58 -61.25
CA ARG A 60 5.17 -4.46 -61.69
C ARG A 60 4.49 -5.47 -62.64
N ASP A 61 3.22 -5.70 -62.27
CA ASP A 61 2.00 -6.01 -63.03
C ASP A 61 1.64 -7.46 -63.47
N ASN A 62 0.33 -7.63 -63.68
CA ASN A 62 -0.52 -8.85 -63.75
C ASN A 62 -0.74 -9.30 -65.24
N PRO A 63 -1.62 -10.26 -65.68
CA PRO A 63 -2.71 -11.00 -65.00
C PRO A 63 -2.98 -12.50 -65.36
N GLY A 64 -3.90 -13.16 -64.64
CA GLY A 64 -5.10 -13.76 -65.28
C GLY A 64 -5.36 -15.30 -65.30
N PHE A 65 -6.63 -15.64 -64.99
CA PHE A 65 -7.44 -16.81 -65.41
C PHE A 65 -7.43 -18.16 -64.66
N GLU A 66 -8.64 -18.75 -64.53
CA GLU A 66 -9.06 -20.03 -63.93
C GLU A 66 -9.69 -20.93 -65.06
N PRO A 67 -10.66 -21.89 -64.90
CA PRO A 67 -11.25 -22.59 -63.73
C PRO A 67 -11.52 -24.13 -63.91
N GLU A 68 -12.35 -24.70 -63.01
CA GLU A 68 -13.08 -26.00 -63.04
C GLU A 68 -12.28 -27.29 -62.77
N GLU A 69 -12.84 -28.39 -62.20
CA GLU A 69 -14.21 -28.75 -61.76
C GLU A 69 -14.23 -28.96 -60.20
N GLY A 70 -15.31 -29.05 -59.39
CA GLY A 70 -16.70 -29.54 -59.53
C GLY A 70 -16.83 -30.94 -58.85
N LEU A 71 -17.82 -31.33 -58.03
CA LEU A 71 -19.05 -30.79 -57.39
C LEU A 71 -19.28 -31.60 -56.05
N GLU A 72 -20.15 -31.34 -55.05
CA GLU A 72 -21.14 -30.30 -54.72
C GLU A 72 -21.52 -30.28 -53.18
N ALA A 73 -22.23 -29.24 -52.73
CA ALA A 73 -23.46 -29.16 -51.89
C ALA A 73 -24.01 -30.35 -51.03
N SER A 74 -24.86 -30.17 -49.99
CA SER A 74 -25.27 -28.99 -49.17
C SER A 74 -26.14 -29.32 -47.92
N TRP A 75 -26.01 -28.49 -46.87
CA TRP A 75 -27.06 -28.02 -45.93
C TRP A 75 -27.63 -28.94 -44.80
N SER A 76 -28.46 -28.32 -43.94
CA SER A 76 -28.71 -28.63 -42.50
C SER A 76 -30.21 -28.91 -42.21
N PRO A 77 -30.72 -28.86 -40.95
CA PRO A 77 -30.48 -29.73 -39.78
C PRO A 77 -31.78 -30.37 -39.20
N GLY A 78 -31.72 -31.46 -38.39
CA GLY A 78 -32.92 -31.84 -37.62
C GLY A 78 -32.97 -33.12 -36.76
N ARG A 79 -33.14 -32.92 -35.44
CA ARG A 79 -34.00 -33.66 -34.46
C ARG A 79 -33.88 -35.19 -34.20
N ARG A 80 -33.96 -35.47 -32.89
CA ARG A 80 -34.54 -36.64 -32.15
C ARG A 80 -33.62 -37.81 -31.78
N CYS A 81 -33.93 -38.34 -30.59
CA CYS A 81 -33.28 -39.45 -29.88
C CYS A 81 -34.00 -40.78 -30.16
N LEU A 82 -33.37 -41.91 -29.82
CA LEU A 82 -33.92 -42.88 -28.85
C LEU A 82 -32.96 -44.04 -28.47
N SER A 83 -33.08 -44.48 -27.21
CA SER A 83 -32.96 -45.85 -26.66
C SER A 83 -31.66 -46.70 -26.74
N ASP A 84 -31.26 -47.17 -25.55
CA ASP A 84 -30.70 -48.49 -25.18
C ASP A 84 -29.25 -48.85 -25.61
N THR A 85 -28.46 -49.69 -24.90
CA THR A 85 -28.74 -50.76 -23.88
C THR A 85 -27.67 -50.86 -22.76
N SER A 86 -27.99 -51.60 -21.67
CA SER A 86 -27.10 -52.38 -20.75
C SER A 86 -25.90 -51.69 -20.02
N SER A 87 -25.91 -51.50 -18.70
CA SER A 87 -25.60 -52.45 -17.57
C SER A 87 -24.16 -52.22 -17.01
N SER A 88 -23.74 -52.56 -15.76
CA SER A 88 -24.32 -53.37 -14.66
C SER A 88 -23.71 -53.07 -13.26
N GLY A 89 -24.52 -53.10 -12.17
CA GLY A 89 -24.11 -53.41 -10.78
C GLY A 89 -23.37 -52.32 -9.94
N SER A 90 -23.35 -52.35 -8.59
CA SER A 90 -24.13 -53.17 -7.62
C SER A 90 -23.98 -52.72 -6.14
N GLY A 91 -25.09 -52.60 -5.38
CA GLY A 91 -25.15 -52.52 -3.90
C GLY A 91 -24.73 -51.18 -3.24
N SER A 92 -25.13 -50.82 -2.01
CA SER A 92 -26.17 -51.30 -1.05
C SER A 92 -26.26 -50.30 0.13
N GLY A 93 -27.36 -50.08 0.88
CA GLY A 93 -28.75 -50.56 0.77
C GLY A 93 -29.56 -50.29 2.08
N SER A 94 -30.90 -50.31 2.01
CA SER A 94 -31.90 -50.22 3.12
C SER A 94 -32.01 -48.87 3.88
N SER A 95 -33.16 -48.49 4.49
CA SER A 95 -34.42 -49.21 4.78
C SER A 95 -35.70 -48.34 4.67
N SER A 96 -36.84 -49.00 4.38
CA SER A 96 -38.29 -48.67 4.63
C SER A 96 -38.69 -47.38 5.39
N GLY A 97 -39.83 -46.72 5.12
CA GLY A 97 -41.17 -47.23 4.74
C GLY A 97 -42.15 -47.09 5.94
N LEU A 98 -43.47 -46.91 5.83
CA LEU A 98 -44.44 -47.05 4.72
C LEU A 98 -45.70 -46.16 4.99
N GLY A 99 -46.52 -45.84 4.00
CA GLY A 99 -47.83 -45.19 4.19
C GLY A 99 -48.52 -44.77 2.89
N SER A 100 -49.73 -45.28 2.62
CA SER A 100 -50.43 -45.16 1.32
C SER A 100 -51.91 -44.79 1.49
N PHE A 101 -52.51 -44.05 0.55
CA PHE A 101 -53.60 -44.53 -0.33
C PHE A 101 -54.22 -43.41 -1.23
N THR A 102 -54.33 -43.71 -2.54
CA THR A 102 -55.33 -43.29 -3.59
C THR A 102 -56.04 -41.91 -3.57
N GLY A 103 -56.32 -41.25 -4.71
CA GLY A 103 -56.02 -41.57 -6.13
C GLY A 103 -57.06 -41.04 -7.15
N GLY A 104 -56.70 -40.95 -8.44
CA GLY A 104 -57.59 -40.69 -9.60
C GLY A 104 -58.08 -39.24 -9.82
N SER A 105 -58.51 -38.80 -11.02
CA SER A 105 -58.38 -39.38 -12.37
C SER A 105 -58.75 -38.39 -13.52
N ASN A 106 -57.96 -38.37 -14.61
CA ASN A 106 -58.27 -38.00 -16.01
C ASN A 106 -59.20 -36.81 -16.42
N ALA A 107 -58.55 -35.79 -17.01
CA ALA A 107 -58.78 -35.23 -18.37
C ALA A 107 -60.10 -34.53 -18.80
N ARG A 108 -59.99 -33.37 -19.51
CA ARG A 108 -60.40 -33.16 -20.94
C ARG A 108 -60.44 -31.69 -21.46
N ILE A 109 -59.94 -31.50 -22.70
CA ILE A 109 -60.50 -30.69 -23.82
C ILE A 109 -60.34 -29.14 -23.83
N HIS A 110 -60.47 -28.59 -25.05
CA HIS A 110 -60.13 -27.24 -25.55
C HIS A 110 -61.25 -26.18 -25.52
N ARG A 111 -60.81 -24.91 -25.66
CA ARG A 111 -61.46 -23.74 -26.32
C ARG A 111 -62.75 -23.14 -25.72
N GLY A 112 -62.73 -21.81 -25.52
CA GLY A 112 -63.90 -20.96 -25.82
C GLY A 112 -64.14 -19.72 -24.94
N LEU A 113 -63.72 -18.55 -25.44
CA LEU A 113 -64.18 -17.17 -25.09
C LEU A 113 -64.06 -16.68 -23.62
N TYR A 114 -63.96 -15.36 -23.47
CA TYR A 114 -64.10 -14.63 -22.19
C TYR A 114 -65.59 -14.56 -21.77
N PRO A 115 -65.87 -14.49 -20.46
CA PRO A 115 -66.14 -13.17 -19.86
C PRO A 115 -65.41 -12.91 -18.53
N THR A 116 -65.47 -11.66 -18.07
CA THR A 116 -64.81 -11.16 -16.84
C THR A 116 -65.61 -11.42 -15.56
N PRO A 117 -64.98 -11.94 -14.49
CA PRO A 117 -65.45 -11.77 -13.10
C PRO A 117 -64.93 -10.43 -12.49
N PRO A 118 -65.47 -9.99 -11.32
CA PRO A 118 -65.38 -8.59 -10.89
C PRO A 118 -64.11 -8.23 -10.09
N ALA A 119 -63.95 -6.93 -9.85
CA ALA A 119 -62.93 -6.39 -8.96
C ALA A 119 -63.31 -6.57 -7.48
N ASP A 120 -62.35 -6.99 -6.67
CA ASP A 120 -62.37 -6.87 -5.21
C ASP A 120 -60.98 -6.42 -4.71
N GLY A 121 -60.94 -5.79 -3.54
CA GLY A 121 -59.85 -4.87 -3.18
C GLY A 121 -58.48 -5.50 -2.87
N LEU A 122 -57.45 -5.14 -3.64
CA LEU A 122 -56.04 -5.34 -3.25
C LEU A 122 -55.69 -4.45 -2.06
N GLN A 123 -55.55 -5.05 -0.87
CA GLN A 123 -54.99 -4.39 0.29
C GLN A 123 -53.48 -4.21 0.11
N HIS A 124 -53.00 -2.97 0.22
CA HIS A 124 -51.57 -2.69 0.34
C HIS A 124 -51.08 -3.15 1.72
N GLU A 125 -50.27 -4.21 1.77
CA GLU A 125 -49.40 -4.41 2.94
C GLU A 125 -48.39 -3.25 3.05
N PRO A 126 -48.14 -2.71 4.26
CA PRO A 126 -47.11 -1.70 4.46
C PRO A 126 -45.72 -2.33 4.30
N PRO A 127 -44.74 -1.62 3.71
CA PRO A 127 -43.37 -2.14 3.63
C PRO A 127 -42.82 -2.39 5.04
N SER A 128 -42.19 -3.55 5.22
CA SER A 128 -41.57 -3.99 6.48
C SER A 128 -40.76 -2.87 7.14
N TRP A 129 -40.84 -2.78 8.47
CA TRP A 129 -40.15 -1.75 9.26
C TRP A 129 -38.65 -1.67 8.95
N GLY A 130 -38.02 -2.82 8.67
CA GLY A 130 -36.62 -2.89 8.23
C GLY A 130 -36.34 -2.21 6.88
N ALA A 131 -37.29 -2.23 5.93
CA ALA A 131 -37.14 -1.55 4.64
C ALA A 131 -37.12 -0.02 4.81
N ARG A 132 -38.02 0.53 5.63
CA ARG A 132 -38.04 1.97 5.97
C ARG A 132 -36.79 2.42 6.76
N ILE A 133 -36.19 1.51 7.55
CA ILE A 133 -34.91 1.76 8.21
C ILE A 133 -33.76 1.78 7.18
N VAL A 134 -33.69 0.80 6.27
CA VAL A 134 -32.70 0.78 5.18
C VAL A 134 -32.82 2.01 4.27
N GLU A 135 -34.03 2.44 3.96
CA GLU A 135 -34.31 3.64 3.17
C GLU A 135 -33.83 4.94 3.85
N LYS A 136 -34.05 5.08 5.17
CA LYS A 136 -33.48 6.19 5.96
C LYS A 136 -31.96 6.09 6.14
N ILE A 137 -31.40 4.88 6.20
CA ILE A 137 -29.95 4.68 6.23
C ILE A 137 -29.32 5.12 4.91
N ARG A 138 -29.88 4.74 3.75
CA ARG A 138 -29.41 5.20 2.43
C ARG A 138 -29.32 6.73 2.33
N LEU A 139 -30.28 7.46 2.91
CA LEU A 139 -30.26 8.93 2.91
C LEU A 139 -29.13 9.56 3.75
N LEU A 140 -28.56 8.86 4.72
CA LEU A 140 -27.33 9.29 5.41
C LEU A 140 -26.05 8.64 4.84
N TRP A 141 -26.15 7.45 4.23
CA TRP A 141 -25.05 6.57 3.84
C TRP A 141 -24.96 6.37 2.32
N GLY A 142 -25.36 7.35 1.52
CA GLY A 142 -25.24 7.30 0.06
C GLY A 142 -23.79 7.35 -0.38
N THR A 143 -23.21 6.19 -0.71
CA THR A 143 -21.94 6.05 -1.45
C THR A 143 -22.19 6.15 -2.96
N ARG A 144 -21.12 6.31 -3.73
CA ARG A 144 -21.12 6.23 -5.20
C ARG A 144 -21.78 4.97 -5.78
N LEU A 145 -21.86 3.86 -5.03
CA LEU A 145 -22.44 2.58 -5.49
C LEU A 145 -23.85 2.30 -4.98
N LEU A 146 -24.45 3.23 -4.22
CA LEU A 146 -25.79 3.14 -3.64
C LEU A 146 -26.83 4.07 -4.29
N GLU A 147 -26.41 5.02 -5.12
CA GLU A 147 -27.27 6.05 -5.73
C GLU A 147 -27.71 5.66 -7.16
N GLU A 148 -28.95 6.01 -7.54
CA GLU A 148 -29.51 5.66 -8.86
C GLU A 148 -29.00 6.58 -9.99
N ARG A 149 -29.04 6.05 -11.21
CA ARG A 149 -28.29 6.51 -12.40
C ARG A 149 -28.57 7.95 -12.88
N ASP A 150 -29.61 8.59 -12.37
CA ASP A 150 -30.09 9.91 -12.79
C ASP A 150 -29.71 11.06 -11.82
N SER A 151 -28.78 10.80 -10.88
CA SER A 151 -28.26 11.83 -9.97
C SER A 151 -27.48 12.94 -10.69
N SER A 152 -27.76 14.22 -10.38
CA SER A 152 -27.02 15.37 -10.89
C SER A 152 -25.50 15.26 -10.65
N ARG A 153 -24.67 15.66 -11.62
CA ARG A 153 -23.18 15.58 -11.52
C ARG A 153 -22.60 16.26 -10.26
N GLU A 154 -23.27 17.29 -9.73
CA GLU A 154 -22.90 17.94 -8.46
C GLU A 154 -23.09 17.04 -7.22
N MET A 155 -24.11 16.18 -7.21
CA MET A 155 -24.41 15.25 -6.11
C MET A 155 -23.34 14.15 -6.03
N TYR A 156 -23.04 13.53 -7.19
CA TYR A 156 -21.93 12.60 -7.35
C TYR A 156 -20.60 13.20 -6.85
N LEU A 157 -20.28 14.45 -7.24
CA LEU A 157 -19.05 15.11 -6.83
C LEU A 157 -19.01 15.37 -5.32
N LYS A 158 -20.15 15.74 -4.72
CA LYS A 158 -20.29 15.95 -3.27
C LYS A 158 -20.12 14.64 -2.48
N ASN A 159 -20.65 13.52 -2.98
CA ASN A 159 -20.52 12.21 -2.35
C ASN A 159 -19.06 11.71 -2.43
N VAL A 160 -18.42 11.83 -3.59
CA VAL A 160 -16.98 11.55 -3.76
C VAL A 160 -16.09 12.42 -2.87
N LEU A 161 -16.38 13.72 -2.75
CA LEU A 161 -15.62 14.63 -1.87
C LEU A 161 -15.79 14.24 -0.38
N ARG A 162 -16.99 13.81 0.02
CA ARG A 162 -17.27 13.28 1.36
C ARG A 162 -16.49 12.00 1.63
N GLU A 163 -16.52 11.03 0.71
CA GLU A 163 -15.75 9.78 0.79
C GLU A 163 -14.24 10.05 0.94
N MET A 164 -13.71 11.02 0.18
CA MET A 164 -12.30 11.42 0.28
C MET A 164 -11.96 12.08 1.63
N ILE A 165 -12.83 12.94 2.17
CA ILE A 165 -12.62 13.62 3.46
C ILE A 165 -12.71 12.63 4.63
N THR A 166 -13.71 11.73 4.65
CA THR A 166 -13.78 10.69 5.70
C THR A 166 -12.58 9.75 5.63
N TYR A 167 -12.13 9.41 4.43
CA TYR A 167 -10.93 8.59 4.26
C TYR A 167 -9.63 9.28 4.69
N ALA A 168 -9.47 10.56 4.41
CA ALA A 168 -8.33 11.34 4.89
C ALA A 168 -8.28 11.44 6.42
N LEU A 169 -9.43 11.59 7.08
CA LEU A 169 -9.54 11.57 8.54
C LEU A 169 -9.22 10.18 9.13
N PHE A 170 -9.70 9.11 8.49
CA PHE A 170 -9.34 7.73 8.85
C PHE A 170 -7.82 7.51 8.75
N LEU A 171 -7.20 7.87 7.61
CA LEU A 171 -5.75 7.73 7.40
C LEU A 171 -4.95 8.54 8.43
N LEU A 172 -5.38 9.77 8.75
CA LEU A 172 -4.78 10.59 9.79
C LEU A 172 -4.85 9.92 11.19
N THR A 173 -6.01 9.41 11.60
CA THR A 173 -6.12 8.71 12.91
C THR A 173 -5.28 7.45 12.97
N LEU A 174 -5.22 6.67 11.89
CA LEU A 174 -4.38 5.48 11.79
C LEU A 174 -2.88 5.82 11.84
N CYS A 175 -2.44 6.92 11.20
CA CYS A 175 -1.07 7.41 11.34
C CYS A 175 -0.75 7.84 12.77
N ILE A 176 -1.64 8.61 13.42
CA ILE A 176 -1.48 9.05 14.83
C ILE A 176 -1.37 7.83 15.76
N LEU A 177 -2.16 6.77 15.54
CA LEU A 177 -2.07 5.53 16.31
C LEU A 177 -0.73 4.83 16.15
N THR A 178 -0.21 4.70 14.91
CA THR A 178 1.07 4.01 14.70
C THR A 178 2.26 4.79 15.21
N TYR A 179 2.31 6.12 15.00
CA TYR A 179 3.35 6.97 15.58
C TYR A 179 3.24 7.07 17.10
N GLY A 180 2.02 7.06 17.66
CA GLY A 180 1.79 7.03 19.11
C GLY A 180 2.20 5.70 19.77
N MET A 181 2.27 4.61 19.01
CA MET A 181 2.69 3.29 19.48
C MET A 181 4.19 3.02 19.37
N VAL A 182 4.89 3.62 18.39
CA VAL A 182 6.30 3.33 18.11
C VAL A 182 7.16 4.57 18.37
N SER A 183 7.92 4.54 19.46
CA SER A 183 8.88 5.60 19.81
C SER A 183 10.28 5.29 19.28
N THR A 184 11.01 6.32 18.84
CA THR A 184 12.44 6.24 18.48
C THR A 184 13.31 5.65 19.59
N ASN A 185 12.93 5.85 20.85
CA ASN A 185 13.63 5.29 22.02
C ASN A 185 13.62 3.75 22.04
N MET A 186 12.64 3.10 21.41
CA MET A 186 12.56 1.63 21.33
C MET A 186 13.74 1.04 20.56
N TYR A 187 14.20 1.71 19.50
CA TYR A 187 15.37 1.28 18.73
C TYR A 187 16.65 1.37 19.58
N TYR A 188 16.91 2.51 20.22
CA TYR A 188 18.10 2.70 21.05
C TYR A 188 18.12 1.74 22.26
N TYR A 189 16.98 1.52 22.91
CA TYR A 189 16.86 0.56 24.01
C TYR A 189 17.13 -0.88 23.54
N THR A 190 16.57 -1.29 22.40
CA THR A 190 16.88 -2.59 21.77
C THR A 190 18.37 -2.72 21.44
N LYS A 191 18.95 -1.68 20.81
CA LYS A 191 20.36 -1.67 20.40
C LYS A 191 21.30 -1.84 21.60
N VAL A 192 21.16 -1.02 22.64
CA VAL A 192 22.01 -1.07 23.84
C VAL A 192 21.91 -2.42 24.56
N MET A 193 20.71 -2.99 24.67
CA MET A 193 20.52 -4.34 25.21
C MET A 193 21.17 -5.42 24.33
N SER A 194 21.03 -5.32 23.01
CA SER A 194 21.66 -6.26 22.07
C SER A 194 23.18 -6.20 22.12
N GLN A 195 23.78 -5.01 22.26
CA GLN A 195 25.23 -4.85 22.36
C GLN A 195 25.80 -5.42 23.67
N LEU A 196 25.07 -5.30 24.79
CA LEU A 196 25.50 -5.85 26.07
C LEU A 196 25.58 -7.38 26.08
N PHE A 197 24.63 -8.07 25.46
CA PHE A 197 24.53 -9.53 25.52
C PHE A 197 25.03 -10.26 24.27
N LEU A 198 25.08 -9.60 23.09
CA LEU A 198 25.51 -10.25 21.84
C LEU A 198 26.95 -9.92 21.44
N ASP A 199 27.40 -8.70 21.71
CA ASP A 199 28.65 -8.13 21.17
C ASP A 199 29.78 -8.06 22.22
N THR A 200 29.52 -8.48 23.46
CA THR A 200 30.54 -8.59 24.51
C THR A 200 31.43 -9.82 24.29
N PRO A 201 32.76 -9.69 24.39
CA PRO A 201 33.69 -10.81 24.23
C PRO A 201 33.70 -11.73 25.45
N LEU A 202 33.94 -13.01 25.22
CA LEU A 202 33.99 -14.07 26.22
C LEU A 202 35.11 -13.88 27.26
N SER A 203 36.25 -13.32 26.84
CA SER A 203 37.41 -13.03 27.70
C SER A 203 38.16 -11.81 27.16
N SER A 204 39.07 -11.23 27.96
CA SER A 204 40.05 -10.26 27.45
C SER A 204 41.07 -10.87 26.48
N THR A 205 41.15 -12.21 26.42
CA THR A 205 41.96 -12.97 25.45
C THR A 205 41.15 -13.49 24.26
N ASP A 206 39.85 -13.74 24.46
CA ASP A 206 39.03 -14.54 23.54
C ASP A 206 37.98 -13.60 22.91
N ALA A 207 38.24 -13.19 21.68
CA ALA A 207 37.40 -12.24 20.93
C ALA A 207 36.06 -12.82 20.43
N THR A 208 35.78 -14.09 20.74
CA THR A 208 34.50 -14.75 20.48
C THR A 208 33.37 -14.10 21.29
N THR A 209 32.22 -13.88 20.66
CA THR A 209 31.04 -13.27 21.29
C THR A 209 29.86 -14.26 21.25
N PHE A 210 28.68 -13.88 21.78
CA PHE A 210 27.50 -14.75 21.73
C PHE A 210 27.13 -15.16 20.29
N ARG A 211 27.34 -14.27 19.30
CA ARG A 211 27.03 -14.53 17.88
C ARG A 211 27.93 -15.58 17.22
N SER A 212 29.07 -15.90 17.84
CA SER A 212 30.09 -16.81 17.32
C SER A 212 30.34 -17.98 18.27
N LEU A 213 29.34 -18.38 19.06
CA LEU A 213 29.43 -19.55 19.93
C LEU A 213 29.48 -20.83 19.10
N SER A 214 30.53 -21.63 19.29
CA SER A 214 30.81 -22.81 18.47
C SER A 214 30.73 -24.13 19.25
N THR A 215 30.98 -24.10 20.56
CA THR A 215 31.00 -25.29 21.42
C THR A 215 30.13 -25.15 22.67
N MET A 216 29.81 -26.29 23.30
CA MET A 216 29.20 -26.33 24.63
C MET A 216 30.08 -25.73 25.73
N GLU A 217 31.41 -25.69 25.55
CA GLU A 217 32.32 -25.05 26.50
C GLU A 217 32.21 -23.52 26.43
N ASP A 218 32.13 -22.98 25.22
CA ASP A 218 31.94 -21.53 24.98
C ASP A 218 30.60 -21.05 25.56
N PHE A 219 29.55 -21.87 25.46
CA PHE A 219 28.27 -21.60 26.12
C PHE A 219 28.44 -21.46 27.65
N TRP A 220 29.12 -22.41 28.31
CA TRP A 220 29.34 -22.32 29.76
C TRP A 220 30.17 -21.10 30.14
N LYS A 221 31.23 -20.78 29.40
CA LYS A 221 32.02 -19.55 29.59
C LYS A 221 31.17 -18.29 29.42
N TYR A 222 30.27 -18.26 28.42
CA TYR A 222 29.37 -17.12 28.19
C TYR A 222 28.42 -16.92 29.37
N VAL A 223 27.81 -18.00 29.85
CA VAL A 223 26.83 -17.93 30.94
C VAL A 223 27.49 -17.61 32.28
N GLU A 224 28.66 -18.16 32.60
CA GLU A 224 29.41 -17.83 33.83
C GLU A 224 30.06 -16.44 33.81
N GLY A 225 30.43 -15.93 32.63
CA GLY A 225 31.18 -14.67 32.45
C GLY A 225 30.31 -13.52 31.94
N PRO A 226 30.33 -13.20 30.63
CA PRO A 226 29.59 -12.07 30.04
C PRO A 226 28.13 -11.95 30.48
N PHE A 227 27.40 -13.06 30.56
CA PHE A 227 25.98 -13.04 30.95
C PHE A 227 25.77 -12.59 32.40
N LEU A 228 26.40 -13.25 33.38
CA LEU A 228 26.28 -12.84 34.80
C LEU A 228 26.75 -11.39 35.00
N ASN A 229 27.85 -10.99 34.36
CA ASN A 229 28.37 -9.63 34.47
C ASN A 229 27.48 -8.58 33.79
N GLY A 230 26.76 -8.95 32.72
CA GLY A 230 25.76 -8.09 32.06
C GLY A 230 24.45 -7.97 32.85
N MET A 231 24.06 -9.03 33.58
CA MET A 231 22.81 -9.08 34.36
C MET A 231 22.94 -8.41 35.75
N TYR A 232 24.03 -8.67 36.48
CA TYR A 232 24.16 -8.28 37.89
C TYR A 232 25.25 -7.22 38.08
N TRP A 233 24.83 -5.95 38.03
CA TRP A 233 25.68 -4.80 38.29
C TRP A 233 25.70 -4.52 39.79
N GLU A 234 26.86 -4.68 40.43
CA GLU A 234 27.03 -4.56 41.90
C GLU A 234 27.68 -3.23 42.31
N MET A 235 28.39 -2.56 41.40
CA MET A 235 29.15 -1.34 41.64
C MET A 235 28.83 -0.25 40.60
N TRP A 236 28.86 1.00 41.05
CA TRP A 236 28.94 2.19 40.21
C TRP A 236 30.31 2.34 39.54
N TYR A 237 30.40 3.21 38.54
CA TYR A 237 31.63 3.54 37.81
C TYR A 237 32.75 4.17 38.67
N ASN A 238 32.46 4.54 39.92
CA ASN A 238 33.40 5.03 40.94
C ASN A 238 33.75 3.95 41.99
N ASN A 239 33.35 2.69 41.78
CA ASN A 239 33.47 1.55 42.69
C ASN A 239 32.67 1.65 44.00
N GLU A 240 31.70 2.55 44.13
CA GLU A 240 30.73 2.51 45.23
C GLU A 240 29.68 1.43 44.99
N SER A 241 29.26 0.72 46.04
CA SER A 241 28.24 -0.33 45.96
C SER A 241 26.86 0.24 45.61
N LEU A 242 26.15 -0.42 44.69
CA LEU A 242 24.73 -0.14 44.44
C LEU A 242 23.87 -0.53 45.68
N PRO A 243 22.71 0.11 45.90
CA PRO A 243 21.84 -0.22 47.02
C PRO A 243 21.39 -1.69 46.98
N GLU A 244 21.55 -2.38 48.10
CA GLU A 244 21.16 -3.79 48.22
C GLU A 244 19.69 -4.01 47.82
N ASN A 245 19.41 -5.18 47.20
CA ASN A 245 18.13 -5.70 46.72
C ASN A 245 17.70 -5.40 45.25
N GLN A 246 18.36 -4.53 44.48
CA GLN A 246 17.99 -4.27 43.07
C GLN A 246 19.17 -4.31 42.08
N SER A 247 19.20 -5.33 41.22
CA SER A 247 20.09 -5.40 40.06
C SER A 247 19.58 -4.48 38.94
N LEU A 248 20.30 -3.39 38.68
CA LEU A 248 19.97 -2.36 37.68
C LEU A 248 20.97 -2.41 36.52
N ILE A 249 20.55 -2.95 35.38
CA ILE A 249 21.38 -3.05 34.17
C ILE A 249 21.56 -1.63 33.59
N PHE A 250 22.81 -1.22 33.35
CA PHE A 250 23.16 0.18 33.04
C PHE A 250 22.56 1.22 34.02
N TYR A 251 22.38 0.86 35.30
CA TYR A 251 21.85 1.70 36.38
C TYR A 251 20.38 2.17 36.25
N GLU A 252 19.78 2.17 35.05
CA GLU A 252 18.39 2.59 34.80
C GLU A 252 17.39 1.45 34.62
N ASN A 253 17.85 0.26 34.21
CA ASN A 253 16.97 -0.79 33.69
C ASN A 253 16.80 -1.90 34.74
N LEU A 254 15.59 -2.00 35.30
CA LEU A 254 15.25 -2.94 36.37
C LEU A 254 15.03 -4.35 35.80
N LEU A 255 15.77 -5.34 36.32
CA LEU A 255 15.47 -6.76 36.09
C LEU A 255 14.13 -7.14 36.73
N LEU A 256 13.21 -7.73 35.95
CA LEU A 256 11.93 -8.20 36.46
C LEU A 256 12.00 -9.69 36.81
N GLY A 257 11.79 -10.01 38.09
CA GLY A 257 11.87 -11.38 38.60
C GLY A 257 13.30 -11.91 38.54
N VAL A 258 13.48 -13.06 37.88
CA VAL A 258 14.77 -13.75 37.70
C VAL A 258 14.89 -14.31 36.27
N PRO A 259 16.12 -14.53 35.76
CA PRO A 259 16.33 -15.24 34.50
C PRO A 259 15.92 -16.71 34.58
N HIS A 260 15.43 -17.24 33.45
CA HIS A 260 14.95 -18.61 33.29
C HIS A 260 15.81 -19.33 32.25
N LEU A 261 16.50 -20.39 32.66
CA LEU A 261 17.20 -21.30 31.75
C LEU A 261 16.29 -22.50 31.46
N ARG A 262 15.96 -22.76 30.19
CA ARG A 262 15.18 -23.94 29.76
C ARG A 262 15.95 -24.78 28.74
N GLN A 263 15.92 -26.09 28.89
CA GLN A 263 16.63 -27.07 28.07
C GLN A 263 15.66 -28.06 27.44
N VAL A 264 15.87 -28.38 26.16
CA VAL A 264 15.16 -29.43 25.42
C VAL A 264 16.14 -30.55 25.06
N LYS A 265 15.75 -31.80 25.36
CA LYS A 265 16.57 -33.01 25.21
C LYS A 265 15.86 -34.07 24.39
N VAL A 266 16.63 -34.94 23.76
CA VAL A 266 16.16 -36.04 22.91
C VAL A 266 16.60 -37.38 23.51
N LEU A 267 15.73 -38.38 23.43
CA LEU A 267 15.96 -39.74 23.91
C LEU A 267 17.22 -40.36 23.29
N ASN A 268 17.96 -41.15 24.06
CA ASN A 268 18.96 -42.06 23.50
C ASN A 268 18.27 -43.14 22.66
N GLN A 269 18.95 -43.61 21.62
CA GLN A 269 18.46 -44.54 20.58
C GLN A 269 17.27 -43.98 19.78
N SER A 270 17.21 -42.66 19.61
CA SER A 270 16.24 -41.96 18.77
C SER A 270 16.57 -41.97 17.27
N CYS A 271 17.76 -42.46 16.89
CA CYS A 271 18.14 -42.68 15.50
C CYS A 271 18.60 -44.14 15.25
N PRO A 272 18.26 -44.72 14.08
CA PRO A 272 18.70 -46.07 13.71
C PRO A 272 20.17 -46.05 13.27
N VAL A 273 21.03 -46.77 14.01
CA VAL A 273 22.43 -47.01 13.62
C VAL A 273 22.50 -48.14 12.59
N HIS A 274 23.29 -47.96 11.53
CA HIS A 274 23.52 -48.98 10.50
C HIS A 274 24.14 -50.25 11.12
N GLU A 275 23.74 -51.44 10.65
CA GLU A 275 24.03 -52.69 11.36
C GLU A 275 25.52 -52.95 11.56
N GLU A 276 26.33 -52.65 10.53
CA GLU A 276 27.79 -52.79 10.51
C GLU A 276 28.53 -51.84 11.48
N LEU A 277 27.85 -50.82 12.03
CA LEU A 277 28.43 -49.82 12.93
C LEU A 277 27.88 -49.89 14.37
N LYS A 278 27.01 -50.86 14.67
CA LYS A 278 26.41 -51.03 16.01
C LYS A 278 27.43 -51.38 17.10
N ASP A 279 28.55 -52.01 16.74
CA ASP A 279 29.63 -52.38 17.67
C ASP A 279 30.55 -51.19 18.03
N GLU A 280 30.49 -50.09 17.26
CA GLU A 280 31.23 -48.84 17.51
C GLU A 280 30.32 -47.74 18.08
N VAL A 281 29.05 -47.66 17.64
CA VAL A 281 28.12 -46.58 17.97
C VAL A 281 26.98 -47.08 18.88
N TYR A 282 27.28 -47.15 20.18
CA TYR A 282 26.36 -47.60 21.24
C TYR A 282 25.17 -46.65 21.49
N ASP A 283 25.42 -45.33 21.39
CA ASP A 283 24.44 -44.27 21.70
C ASP A 283 24.15 -43.42 20.45
N CYS A 284 22.86 -43.21 20.14
CA CYS A 284 22.40 -42.44 18.99
C CYS A 284 21.35 -41.42 19.42
N TYR A 285 21.62 -40.13 19.16
CA TYR A 285 20.71 -39.01 19.42
C TYR A 285 20.33 -38.33 18.11
N GLY A 286 19.06 -38.44 17.70
CA GLY A 286 18.57 -37.90 16.42
C GLY A 286 18.46 -36.37 16.39
N VAL A 287 17.90 -35.87 15.28
CA VAL A 287 17.37 -34.50 15.19
C VAL A 287 16.17 -34.37 16.14
N TYR A 288 15.91 -33.17 16.68
CA TYR A 288 14.73 -32.96 17.53
C TYR A 288 13.43 -33.21 16.75
N ALA A 289 12.55 -34.01 17.36
CA ALA A 289 11.15 -34.11 17.01
C ALA A 289 10.36 -34.39 18.28
N ALA A 290 9.13 -33.87 18.39
CA ALA A 290 8.29 -34.04 19.59
C ALA A 290 7.98 -35.51 19.95
N ALA A 291 8.13 -36.44 19.01
CA ALA A 291 8.01 -37.89 19.24
C ALA A 291 9.25 -38.54 19.90
N TYR A 292 10.41 -37.86 19.88
CA TYR A 292 11.68 -38.34 20.43
C TYR A 292 12.20 -37.49 21.60
N GLU A 293 11.42 -36.50 22.06
CA GLU A 293 11.75 -35.65 23.20
C GLU A 293 11.84 -36.46 24.50
N ASP A 294 12.91 -36.27 25.28
CA ASP A 294 13.09 -37.01 26.53
C ASP A 294 12.37 -36.33 27.70
N LYS A 295 11.32 -36.99 28.19
CA LYS A 295 10.52 -36.56 29.35
C LYS A 295 10.93 -37.23 30.66
N LYS A 296 12.04 -37.97 30.70
CA LYS A 296 12.51 -38.70 31.90
C LYS A 296 13.43 -37.83 32.76
N SER A 297 13.25 -37.89 34.08
CA SER A 297 14.15 -37.19 35.02
C SER A 297 15.57 -37.76 34.98
N PHE A 298 16.57 -36.89 34.80
CA PHE A 298 17.99 -37.26 34.63
C PHE A 298 18.88 -36.65 35.74
N GLY A 299 20.17 -36.96 35.71
CA GLY A 299 21.16 -36.42 36.67
C GLY A 299 20.75 -36.60 38.14
N LEU A 300 20.73 -35.49 38.89
CA LEU A 300 20.39 -35.46 40.32
C LEU A 300 18.92 -35.78 40.64
N LYS A 301 18.00 -35.67 39.66
CA LYS A 301 16.54 -35.91 39.80
C LYS A 301 15.85 -35.13 40.93
N ASN A 302 16.46 -34.04 41.40
CA ASN A 302 16.00 -33.21 42.51
C ASN A 302 15.96 -31.73 42.07
N GLY A 303 14.85 -31.04 42.29
CA GLY A 303 14.62 -29.70 41.72
C GLY A 303 14.20 -29.70 40.24
N THR A 304 13.81 -28.53 39.74
CA THR A 304 13.18 -28.35 38.41
C THR A 304 14.14 -28.58 37.25
N ALA A 305 15.45 -28.34 37.42
CA ALA A 305 16.45 -28.50 36.37
C ALA A 305 16.60 -29.96 35.90
N TRP A 306 16.13 -30.92 36.70
CA TRP A 306 16.35 -32.35 36.50
C TRP A 306 15.05 -33.14 36.32
N VAL A 307 13.89 -32.46 36.35
CA VAL A 307 12.55 -33.05 36.20
C VAL A 307 11.82 -32.33 35.07
N TYR A 308 11.44 -33.10 34.04
CA TYR A 308 10.77 -32.56 32.87
C TYR A 308 9.41 -31.93 33.23
N SER A 309 9.13 -30.75 32.69
CA SER A 309 7.90 -29.98 32.88
C SER A 309 7.16 -29.80 31.55
N GLU A 310 5.85 -30.06 31.56
CA GLU A 310 5.01 -29.91 30.36
C GLU A 310 4.73 -28.43 30.03
N GLU A 311 4.53 -28.17 28.74
CA GLU A 311 4.26 -26.83 28.18
C GLU A 311 3.13 -26.07 28.90
N SER A 312 2.09 -26.78 29.36
CA SER A 312 0.95 -26.21 30.10
C SER A 312 1.29 -25.72 31.51
N VAL A 313 2.37 -26.20 32.12
CA VAL A 313 2.84 -25.78 33.45
C VAL A 313 3.71 -24.53 33.34
N LEU A 314 4.60 -24.50 32.34
CA LEU A 314 5.44 -23.34 32.03
C LEU A 314 4.63 -22.18 31.45
N GLY A 315 3.54 -22.46 30.74
CA GLY A 315 2.74 -21.46 30.02
C GLY A 315 3.46 -20.83 28.83
N GLU A 316 4.57 -21.43 28.40
CA GLU A 316 5.22 -21.15 27.13
C GLU A 316 4.43 -21.77 25.96
N SER A 317 4.95 -21.66 24.75
CA SER A 317 4.56 -22.57 23.66
C SER A 317 5.76 -22.85 22.76
N SER A 318 5.55 -23.70 21.75
CA SER A 318 6.55 -23.96 20.72
C SER A 318 7.22 -22.71 20.13
N TYR A 319 8.50 -22.83 19.82
CA TYR A 319 9.37 -21.79 19.26
C TYR A 319 10.17 -22.34 18.08
N SER A 320 10.24 -21.59 16.97
CA SER A 320 11.13 -21.94 15.85
C SER A 320 12.44 -21.20 15.99
N GLY A 321 13.53 -21.95 16.11
CA GLY A 321 14.88 -21.47 15.89
C GLY A 321 15.24 -21.50 14.40
N GLU A 322 16.54 -21.51 14.13
CA GLU A 322 17.16 -21.57 12.81
C GLU A 322 17.34 -23.04 12.36
N VAL A 323 17.64 -23.94 13.30
CA VAL A 323 17.83 -25.39 13.02
C VAL A 323 16.52 -26.17 13.12
N GLY A 324 15.60 -25.78 14.01
CA GLY A 324 14.33 -26.50 14.17
C GLY A 324 13.27 -25.81 15.03
N THR A 325 12.09 -26.43 15.10
CA THR A 325 10.98 -25.98 15.96
C THR A 325 10.88 -26.86 17.20
N TYR A 326 11.03 -26.26 18.38
CA TYR A 326 10.99 -26.93 19.69
C TYR A 326 9.65 -26.71 20.38
N GLY A 327 9.25 -27.62 21.28
CA GLY A 327 8.13 -27.43 22.19
C GLY A 327 8.38 -26.36 23.26
N GLY A 328 7.30 -25.96 23.93
CA GLY A 328 7.34 -25.09 25.13
C GLY A 328 7.55 -25.85 26.44
N GLY A 329 7.69 -27.18 26.40
CA GLY A 329 8.10 -28.01 27.54
C GLY A 329 9.62 -28.02 27.76
N GLY A 330 10.08 -28.85 28.69
CA GLY A 330 11.51 -29.14 28.90
C GLY A 330 11.92 -29.19 30.37
N PHE A 331 13.22 -29.12 30.60
CA PHE A 331 13.82 -29.02 31.94
C PHE A 331 14.21 -27.57 32.20
N PHE A 332 14.04 -27.03 33.41
CA PHE A 332 14.30 -25.61 33.65
C PHE A 332 14.88 -25.26 35.01
N GLN A 333 15.71 -24.22 35.05
CA GLN A 333 16.23 -23.61 36.26
C GLN A 333 15.98 -22.10 36.24
N ASP A 334 15.21 -21.63 37.21
CA ASP A 334 15.15 -20.19 37.55
C ASP A 334 16.44 -19.84 38.32
N LEU A 335 17.14 -18.78 37.91
CA LEU A 335 18.31 -18.27 38.63
C LEU A 335 17.92 -17.45 39.86
N SER A 336 18.89 -17.02 40.66
CA SER A 336 18.68 -16.10 41.78
C SER A 336 18.63 -14.63 41.33
N ARG A 337 18.24 -13.75 42.26
CA ARG A 337 18.44 -12.29 42.16
C ARG A 337 19.86 -11.85 42.52
N THR A 338 20.69 -12.74 43.09
CA THR A 338 22.08 -12.43 43.43
C THR A 338 23.05 -13.13 42.47
N ARG A 339 24.17 -12.45 42.16
CA ARG A 339 25.22 -12.96 41.27
C ARG A 339 25.89 -14.22 41.82
N ASP A 340 26.23 -14.20 43.11
CA ASP A 340 26.89 -15.29 43.83
C ASP A 340 26.07 -16.59 43.86
N GLU A 341 24.77 -16.51 44.13
CA GLU A 341 23.91 -17.69 44.18
C GLU A 341 23.63 -18.23 42.77
N SER A 342 23.40 -17.36 41.80
CA SER A 342 23.24 -17.74 40.39
C SER A 342 24.51 -18.43 39.84
N ASN A 343 25.69 -17.92 40.20
CA ASN A 343 26.97 -18.54 39.85
C ASN A 343 27.11 -19.94 40.47
N ARG A 344 26.73 -20.13 41.74
CA ARG A 344 26.73 -21.46 42.39
C ARG A 344 25.77 -22.44 41.71
N GLN A 345 24.56 -22.00 41.36
CA GLN A 345 23.59 -22.80 40.62
C GLN A 345 24.15 -23.24 39.25
N LEU A 346 24.76 -22.32 38.50
CA LEU A 346 25.36 -22.60 37.20
C LEU A 346 26.54 -23.58 37.32
N GLN A 347 27.40 -23.41 38.32
CA GLN A 347 28.50 -24.34 38.61
C GLN A 347 27.98 -25.74 39.00
N GLU A 348 26.86 -25.84 39.73
CA GLU A 348 26.22 -27.13 40.04
C GLU A 348 25.67 -27.82 38.78
N LEU A 349 24.97 -27.09 37.89
CA LEU A 349 24.48 -27.64 36.63
C LEU A 349 25.63 -28.13 35.73
N LYS A 350 26.72 -27.36 35.66
CA LYS A 350 27.92 -27.68 34.89
C LYS A 350 28.66 -28.90 35.45
N ALA A 351 28.85 -28.96 36.77
CA ALA A 351 29.52 -30.07 37.45
C ALA A 351 28.74 -31.40 37.35
N ASN A 352 27.41 -31.34 37.28
CA ASN A 352 26.53 -32.51 37.15
C ASN A 352 26.15 -32.84 35.69
N LEU A 353 26.85 -32.27 34.70
CA LEU A 353 26.65 -32.53 33.27
C LEU A 353 25.19 -32.30 32.80
N TRP A 354 24.61 -31.14 33.15
CA TRP A 354 23.25 -30.78 32.75
C TRP A 354 23.06 -30.78 31.22
N LEU A 355 24.01 -30.15 30.51
CA LEU A 355 24.13 -30.21 29.05
C LEU A 355 24.91 -31.46 28.62
N ASP A 356 24.36 -32.20 27.66
CA ASP A 356 24.90 -33.47 27.15
C ASP A 356 24.68 -33.63 25.63
N ARG A 357 25.17 -34.75 25.07
CA ARG A 357 25.03 -35.10 23.64
C ARG A 357 23.57 -35.20 23.15
N GLY A 358 22.62 -35.44 24.05
CA GLY A 358 21.18 -35.51 23.76
C GLY A 358 20.47 -34.14 23.81
N THR A 359 21.15 -33.09 24.25
CA THR A 359 20.60 -31.73 24.28
C THR A 359 20.47 -31.17 22.86
N ARG A 360 19.38 -30.44 22.57
CA ARG A 360 19.13 -29.84 21.24
C ARG A 360 18.88 -28.34 21.26
N ALA A 361 18.34 -27.80 22.34
CA ALA A 361 18.17 -26.36 22.50
C ALA A 361 18.32 -25.96 23.97
N VAL A 362 18.95 -24.81 24.21
CA VAL A 362 18.97 -24.12 25.50
C VAL A 362 18.49 -22.69 25.29
N PHE A 363 17.45 -22.30 26.03
CA PHE A 363 16.89 -20.97 26.07
C PHE A 363 17.37 -20.25 27.34
N ILE A 364 17.74 -18.99 27.21
CA ILE A 364 17.96 -18.07 28.33
C ILE A 364 16.97 -16.92 28.16
N ASP A 365 15.93 -16.94 28.98
CA ASP A 365 14.79 -16.03 28.93
C ASP A 365 14.82 -15.06 30.13
N PHE A 366 14.69 -13.76 29.89
CA PHE A 366 14.55 -12.76 30.94
C PHE A 366 13.79 -11.52 30.46
N SER A 367 13.40 -10.65 31.40
CA SER A 367 12.66 -9.42 31.10
C SER A 367 13.17 -8.25 31.92
N VAL A 368 13.33 -7.11 31.27
CA VAL A 368 13.94 -5.89 31.83
C VAL A 368 13.01 -4.70 31.60
N TYR A 369 12.83 -3.84 32.58
CA TYR A 369 11.96 -2.66 32.50
C TYR A 369 12.73 -1.36 32.74
N ASN A 370 12.69 -0.44 31.79
CA ASN A 370 13.20 0.91 31.97
C ASN A 370 12.07 1.82 32.50
N GLY A 371 12.25 2.33 33.72
CA GLY A 371 11.28 3.20 34.38
C GLY A 371 11.18 4.61 33.78
N ASN A 372 12.28 5.13 33.21
CA ASN A 372 12.36 6.49 32.66
C ASN A 372 11.53 6.66 31.38
N ILE A 373 11.42 5.61 30.57
CA ILE A 373 10.68 5.63 29.29
C ILE A 373 9.45 4.69 29.27
N ASN A 374 9.17 3.96 30.36
CA ASN A 374 8.09 2.97 30.47
C ASN A 374 8.09 1.99 29.28
N LEU A 375 9.21 1.30 29.11
CA LEU A 375 9.38 0.23 28.12
C LEU A 375 9.92 -1.04 28.77
N PHE A 376 9.34 -2.18 28.39
CA PHE A 376 9.81 -3.50 28.75
C PHE A 376 10.65 -4.02 27.58
N CYS A 377 11.82 -4.61 27.84
CA CYS A 377 12.56 -5.41 26.88
C CYS A 377 12.46 -6.87 27.33
N ILE A 378 11.89 -7.71 26.47
CA ILE A 378 11.78 -9.14 26.69
C ILE A 378 12.87 -9.78 25.85
N VAL A 379 13.79 -10.49 26.49
CA VAL A 379 14.99 -11.05 25.86
C VAL A 379 14.91 -12.57 25.91
N ARG A 380 15.09 -13.19 24.74
CA ARG A 380 15.29 -14.63 24.57
C ARG A 380 16.59 -14.83 23.81
N LEU A 381 17.54 -15.49 24.45
CA LEU A 381 18.73 -16.03 23.79
C LEU A 381 18.53 -17.53 23.61
N LEU A 382 18.83 -18.05 22.43
CA LEU A 382 18.71 -19.47 22.09
C LEU A 382 20.07 -19.96 21.59
N VAL A 383 20.55 -21.07 22.16
CA VAL A 383 21.66 -21.83 21.61
C VAL A 383 21.14 -23.22 21.23
N GLU A 384 21.10 -23.47 19.92
CA GLU A 384 20.75 -24.75 19.33
C GLU A 384 22.01 -25.62 19.24
N PHE A 385 21.86 -26.92 19.48
CA PHE A 385 22.93 -27.91 19.38
C PHE A 385 22.50 -28.94 18.32
N PRO A 386 22.91 -28.77 17.05
CA PRO A 386 22.53 -29.68 15.97
C PRO A 386 22.90 -31.14 16.24
N ALA A 387 22.21 -32.08 15.60
CA ALA A 387 22.54 -33.51 15.72
C ALA A 387 23.93 -33.86 15.13
N THR A 388 24.49 -32.99 14.29
CA THR A 388 25.88 -33.04 13.80
C THR A 388 26.92 -32.59 14.83
N GLY A 389 26.50 -32.05 15.98
CA GLY A 389 27.37 -31.34 16.91
C GLY A 389 27.54 -29.86 16.54
N GLY A 390 28.44 -29.18 17.25
CA GLY A 390 28.57 -27.72 17.22
C GLY A 390 27.48 -27.01 18.03
N ALA A 391 27.48 -25.69 17.97
CA ALA A 391 26.45 -24.81 18.52
C ALA A 391 26.04 -23.78 17.47
N VAL A 392 24.78 -23.34 17.50
CA VAL A 392 24.23 -22.28 16.65
C VAL A 392 23.48 -21.29 17.55
N SER A 393 23.90 -20.03 17.55
CA SER A 393 23.38 -18.97 18.42
C SER A 393 22.36 -18.08 17.71
N SER A 394 21.14 -18.02 18.23
CA SER A 394 20.09 -17.10 17.77
C SER A 394 19.51 -16.27 18.93
N TRP A 395 18.87 -15.14 18.63
CA TRP A 395 18.47 -14.17 19.64
C TRP A 395 17.21 -13.39 19.25
N GLN A 396 16.44 -12.97 20.25
CA GLN A 396 15.22 -12.23 20.07
C GLN A 396 15.06 -11.18 21.19
N PHE A 397 15.24 -9.90 20.83
CA PHE A 397 15.01 -8.76 21.70
C PHE A 397 13.70 -8.08 21.28
N GLN A 398 12.72 -8.04 22.19
CA GLN A 398 11.40 -7.45 21.91
C GLN A 398 11.09 -6.34 22.91
N THR A 399 11.29 -5.08 22.50
CA THR A 399 10.84 -3.92 23.27
C THR A 399 9.34 -3.71 23.10
N VAL A 400 8.59 -3.72 24.20
CA VAL A 400 7.14 -3.62 24.23
C VAL A 400 6.70 -2.60 25.27
N ARG A 401 5.74 -1.74 24.89
CA ARG A 401 5.05 -0.82 25.79
C ARG A 401 3.79 -1.48 26.37
N LEU A 402 3.98 -2.26 27.44
CA LEU A 402 2.88 -3.02 28.08
C LEU A 402 1.88 -2.09 28.81
N VAL A 403 2.39 -1.12 29.59
CA VAL A 403 1.55 -0.16 30.33
C VAL A 403 1.32 1.09 29.46
N ARG A 404 0.11 1.23 28.90
CA ARG A 404 -0.21 2.30 27.94
C ARG A 404 -0.61 3.63 28.58
N TYR A 405 -1.72 3.67 29.30
CA TYR A 405 -2.39 4.92 29.68
C TYR A 405 -1.74 5.57 30.92
N VAL A 406 -0.59 6.24 30.73
CA VAL A 406 0.16 6.90 31.81
C VAL A 406 0.23 8.41 31.59
N SER A 407 0.74 8.86 30.45
CA SER A 407 0.84 10.27 30.07
C SER A 407 -0.49 10.80 29.50
N SER A 408 -0.69 12.12 29.55
CA SER A 408 -1.80 12.80 28.85
C SER A 408 -1.80 12.53 27.35
N TRP A 409 -0.61 12.34 26.75
CA TRP A 409 -0.48 11.94 25.34
C TRP A 409 -1.04 10.53 25.09
N ASP A 410 -0.85 9.60 26.02
CA ASP A 410 -1.34 8.23 25.90
C ASP A 410 -2.87 8.16 26.00
N HIS A 411 -3.47 9.06 26.78
CA HIS A 411 -4.92 9.23 26.86
C HIS A 411 -5.49 9.82 25.56
N PHE A 412 -4.77 10.73 24.89
CA PHE A 412 -5.11 11.20 23.55
C PHE A 412 -5.00 10.08 22.50
N VAL A 413 -3.93 9.28 22.52
CA VAL A 413 -3.79 8.09 21.66
C VAL A 413 -4.94 7.09 21.94
N GLY A 414 -5.34 6.89 23.19
CA GLY A 414 -6.50 6.07 23.56
C GLY A 414 -7.83 6.61 23.03
N LEU A 415 -8.02 7.93 22.97
CA LEU A 415 -9.17 8.53 22.28
C LEU A 415 -9.14 8.25 20.78
N CYS A 416 -7.96 8.29 20.15
CA CYS A 416 -7.78 7.87 18.76
C CYS A 416 -8.06 6.36 18.55
N GLU A 417 -7.76 5.48 19.53
CA GLU A 417 -8.10 4.04 19.45
C GLU A 417 -9.63 3.85 19.37
N VAL A 418 -10.39 4.62 20.17
CA VAL A 418 -11.86 4.62 20.15
C VAL A 418 -12.42 5.18 18.84
N ILE A 419 -11.87 6.28 18.32
CA ILE A 419 -12.27 6.87 17.04
C ILE A 419 -12.01 5.91 15.88
N PHE A 420 -10.87 5.22 15.88
CA PHE A 420 -10.54 4.19 14.88
C PHE A 420 -11.55 3.02 14.91
N CYS A 421 -11.94 2.55 16.10
CA CYS A 421 -13.00 1.54 16.23
C CYS A 421 -14.33 2.00 15.61
N PHE A 422 -14.71 3.27 15.77
CA PHE A 422 -15.91 3.82 15.10
C PHE A 422 -15.76 3.86 13.58
N PHE A 423 -14.60 4.24 13.03
CA PHE A 423 -14.35 4.17 11.58
C PHE A 423 -14.41 2.73 11.03
N VAL A 424 -13.86 1.74 11.76
CA VAL A 424 -13.94 0.33 11.36
C VAL A 424 -15.37 -0.18 11.36
N ILE A 425 -16.18 0.17 12.37
CA ILE A 425 -17.61 -0.16 12.40
C ILE A 425 -18.37 0.52 11.26
N TYR A 426 -18.05 1.78 10.96
CA TYR A 426 -18.61 2.52 9.84
C TYR A 426 -18.33 1.81 8.50
N TYR A 427 -17.06 1.56 8.17
CA TYR A 427 -16.72 0.86 6.92
C TYR A 427 -17.26 -0.57 6.88
N LEU A 428 -17.30 -1.30 7.99
CA LEU A 428 -17.91 -2.64 8.04
C LEU A 428 -19.40 -2.62 7.66
N VAL A 429 -20.16 -1.59 8.06
CA VAL A 429 -21.56 -1.44 7.66
C VAL A 429 -21.69 -1.02 6.18
N GLU A 430 -20.81 -0.15 5.70
CA GLU A 430 -20.73 0.28 4.29
C GLU A 430 -20.49 -0.92 3.37
N GLU A 431 -19.41 -1.68 3.58
CA GLU A 431 -19.04 -2.89 2.83
C GLU A 431 -20.16 -3.94 2.84
N VAL A 432 -20.78 -4.22 4.00
CA VAL A 432 -21.84 -5.23 4.11
C VAL A 432 -23.12 -4.82 3.37
N LEU A 433 -23.41 -3.51 3.25
CA LEU A 433 -24.52 -3.01 2.44
C LEU A 433 -24.22 -3.16 0.94
N GLU A 434 -23.03 -2.77 0.50
CA GLU A 434 -22.64 -2.85 -0.91
C GLU A 434 -22.52 -4.31 -1.40
N ILE A 435 -21.93 -5.20 -0.60
CA ILE A 435 -21.84 -6.64 -0.89
C ILE A 435 -23.25 -7.27 -0.97
N ARG A 436 -24.19 -6.88 -0.11
CA ARG A 436 -25.58 -7.38 -0.18
C ARG A 436 -26.32 -6.91 -1.44
N LEU A 437 -26.02 -5.70 -1.91
CA LEU A 437 -26.63 -5.13 -3.12
C LEU A 437 -26.03 -5.72 -4.41
N HIS A 438 -24.70 -5.72 -4.54
CA HIS A 438 -23.99 -6.06 -5.78
C HIS A 438 -23.51 -7.52 -5.85
N ARG A 439 -23.51 -8.25 -4.73
CA ARG A 439 -23.13 -9.67 -4.61
C ARG A 439 -21.80 -9.98 -5.32
N LEU A 440 -21.78 -10.99 -6.20
CA LEU A 440 -20.58 -11.44 -6.93
C LEU A 440 -20.04 -10.40 -7.95
N ARG A 441 -20.80 -9.34 -8.29
CA ARG A 441 -20.28 -8.26 -9.15
C ARG A 441 -19.29 -7.36 -8.38
N TYR A 442 -19.43 -7.26 -7.06
CA TYR A 442 -18.58 -6.45 -6.18
C TYR A 442 -17.10 -6.83 -6.27
N PHE A 443 -16.82 -8.13 -6.10
CA PHE A 443 -15.47 -8.70 -6.07
C PHE A 443 -14.71 -8.68 -7.41
N LYS A 444 -15.31 -8.15 -8.50
CA LYS A 444 -14.58 -7.91 -9.76
C LYS A 444 -13.75 -6.63 -9.75
N SER A 445 -13.98 -5.71 -8.81
CA SER A 445 -13.17 -4.50 -8.65
C SER A 445 -12.03 -4.75 -7.68
N LEU A 446 -10.79 -4.54 -8.13
CA LEU A 446 -9.58 -4.67 -7.29
C LEU A 446 -9.63 -3.71 -6.09
N TRP A 447 -10.13 -2.49 -6.29
CA TRP A 447 -10.28 -1.50 -5.23
C TRP A 447 -11.23 -1.99 -4.14
N ASN A 448 -12.38 -2.54 -4.54
CA ASN A 448 -13.39 -3.07 -3.61
C ASN A 448 -12.86 -4.31 -2.85
N CYS A 449 -12.04 -5.14 -3.50
CA CYS A 449 -11.36 -6.24 -2.82
C CYS A 449 -10.35 -5.74 -1.77
N LEU A 450 -9.63 -4.66 -2.07
CA LEU A 450 -8.72 -4.00 -1.13
C LEU A 450 -9.47 -3.34 0.03
N ASP A 451 -10.63 -2.73 -0.23
CA ASP A 451 -11.51 -2.15 0.79
C ASP A 451 -11.98 -3.21 1.80
N VAL A 452 -12.52 -4.34 1.32
CA VAL A 452 -12.87 -5.52 2.15
C VAL A 452 -11.66 -6.05 2.92
N LEU A 453 -10.48 -6.09 2.31
CA LEU A 453 -9.26 -6.61 2.94
C LEU A 453 -8.84 -5.75 4.14
N ILE A 454 -8.86 -4.42 4.01
CA ILE A 454 -8.56 -3.48 5.12
C ILE A 454 -9.53 -3.72 6.28
N VAL A 455 -10.85 -3.78 6.01
CA VAL A 455 -11.85 -4.03 7.05
C VAL A 455 -11.63 -5.39 7.71
N THR A 456 -11.40 -6.44 6.91
CA THR A 456 -11.19 -7.82 7.39
C THR A 456 -9.95 -7.95 8.27
N LEU A 457 -8.86 -7.24 7.95
CA LEU A 457 -7.63 -7.23 8.77
C LEU A 457 -7.76 -6.37 10.04
N SER A 458 -8.56 -5.30 10.00
CA SER A 458 -8.73 -4.39 11.14
C SER A 458 -9.49 -5.01 12.33
N VAL A 459 -10.43 -5.93 12.08
CA VAL A 459 -11.22 -6.58 13.15
C VAL A 459 -10.36 -7.47 14.07
N PRO A 460 -9.52 -8.40 13.55
CA PRO A 460 -8.53 -9.11 14.37
C PRO A 460 -7.57 -8.19 15.12
N ALA A 461 -7.13 -7.07 14.51
CA ALA A 461 -6.25 -6.12 15.18
C ALA A 461 -6.89 -5.51 16.44
N ILE A 462 -8.17 -5.11 16.36
CA ILE A 462 -8.94 -4.60 17.51
C ILE A 462 -9.07 -5.69 18.60
N ILE A 463 -9.40 -6.92 18.22
CA ILE A 463 -9.53 -8.06 19.16
C ILE A 463 -8.21 -8.34 19.88
N MET A 464 -7.09 -8.39 19.15
CA MET A 464 -5.74 -8.55 19.72
C MET A 464 -5.37 -7.40 20.66
N ASN A 465 -5.73 -6.15 20.32
CA ASN A 465 -5.45 -4.98 21.16
C ASN A 465 -6.17 -5.08 22.52
N ILE A 466 -7.45 -5.46 22.51
CA ILE A 466 -8.29 -5.64 23.71
C ILE A 466 -7.76 -6.82 24.55
N TYR A 467 -7.53 -7.98 23.93
CA TYR A 467 -7.03 -9.17 24.63
C TYR A 467 -5.68 -8.93 25.30
N ARG A 468 -4.72 -8.31 24.59
CA ARG A 468 -3.40 -7.95 25.15
C ARG A 468 -3.55 -7.03 26.36
N THR A 469 -4.32 -5.95 26.27
CA THR A 469 -4.49 -4.99 27.38
C THR A 469 -5.14 -5.65 28.60
N SER A 470 -6.11 -6.57 28.39
CA SER A 470 -6.69 -7.37 29.48
C SER A 470 -5.66 -8.31 30.13
N ALA A 471 -4.93 -9.08 29.33
CA ALA A 471 -3.95 -10.05 29.80
C ALA A 471 -2.76 -9.41 30.54
N VAL A 472 -2.25 -8.26 30.06
CA VAL A 472 -1.21 -7.48 30.74
C VAL A 472 -1.66 -7.05 32.13
N ASN A 473 -2.86 -6.46 32.26
CA ASN A 473 -3.36 -5.96 33.54
C ASN A 473 -3.52 -7.05 34.61
N ASN A 474 -3.75 -8.30 34.19
CA ASN A 474 -3.82 -9.44 35.10
C ASN A 474 -2.44 -9.97 35.47
N ARG A 475 -1.54 -10.16 34.49
CA ARG A 475 -0.18 -10.68 34.74
C ARG A 475 0.70 -9.70 35.53
N LEU A 476 0.63 -8.40 35.22
CA LEU A 476 1.46 -7.40 35.91
C LEU A 476 1.13 -7.29 37.40
N LYS A 477 -0.15 -7.43 37.80
CA LYS A 477 -0.56 -7.45 39.21
C LYS A 477 0.06 -8.61 39.98
N PHE A 478 0.01 -9.82 39.42
CA PHE A 478 0.59 -11.02 40.02
C PHE A 478 2.12 -10.92 40.21
N LEU A 479 2.81 -10.21 39.33
CA LEU A 479 4.27 -10.00 39.40
C LEU A 479 4.68 -8.90 40.39
N LEU A 480 3.81 -7.91 40.63
CA LEU A 480 3.94 -6.96 41.74
C LEU A 480 3.63 -7.59 43.11
N GLU A 481 3.11 -8.83 43.13
CA GLU A 481 2.94 -9.64 44.32
C GLU A 481 4.15 -10.59 44.48
N ASN A 482 4.52 -11.33 43.42
CA ASN A 482 5.55 -12.36 43.43
C ASN A 482 6.88 -11.93 42.75
N HIS A 483 7.68 -11.17 43.48
CA HIS A 483 8.93 -10.53 43.01
C HIS A 483 10.14 -11.47 42.74
N ASN A 484 10.03 -12.77 43.06
CA ASN A 484 11.13 -13.75 42.96
C ASN A 484 10.85 -14.89 41.96
N THR A 485 9.79 -14.78 41.14
CA THR A 485 9.44 -15.79 40.12
C THR A 485 9.71 -15.25 38.71
N TYR A 486 10.06 -16.11 37.75
CA TYR A 486 10.25 -15.71 36.36
C TYR A 486 8.94 -15.18 35.74
N PRO A 487 8.92 -13.94 35.21
CA PRO A 487 7.74 -13.39 34.55
C PRO A 487 7.61 -13.86 33.11
N ASN A 488 6.87 -14.96 32.87
CA ASN A 488 6.58 -15.41 31.51
C ASN A 488 5.68 -14.39 30.75
N PHE A 489 6.34 -13.47 30.04
CA PHE A 489 5.76 -12.51 29.10
C PHE A 489 5.86 -12.97 27.63
N GLY A 490 6.50 -14.10 27.32
CA GLY A 490 6.76 -14.56 25.94
C GLY A 490 5.53 -14.63 25.02
N PRO A 491 4.35 -15.13 25.48
CA PRO A 491 3.11 -15.07 24.70
C PRO A 491 2.62 -13.64 24.41
N LEU A 492 2.77 -12.71 25.36
CA LEU A 492 2.39 -11.30 25.20
C LEU A 492 3.32 -10.57 24.22
N ALA A 493 4.61 -10.90 24.23
CA ALA A 493 5.60 -10.35 23.32
C ALA A 493 5.31 -10.75 21.86
N ARG A 494 5.07 -12.06 21.61
CA ARG A 494 4.69 -12.59 20.30
C ARG A 494 3.36 -12.01 19.80
N LEU A 495 2.35 -11.89 20.67
CA LEU A 495 1.10 -11.21 20.34
C LEU A 495 1.30 -9.75 19.92
N GLN A 496 2.21 -9.02 20.57
CA GLN A 496 2.53 -7.64 20.18
C GLN A 496 3.27 -7.57 18.84
N VAL A 497 4.15 -8.52 18.51
CA VAL A 497 4.80 -8.58 17.19
C VAL A 497 3.81 -8.93 16.08
N GLN A 498 2.90 -9.87 16.32
CA GLN A 498 1.80 -10.17 15.40
C GLN A 498 0.89 -8.96 15.20
N PHE A 499 0.52 -8.25 16.28
CA PHE A 499 -0.23 -7.00 16.20
C PHE A 499 0.52 -5.93 15.38
N ASN A 500 1.82 -5.71 15.63
CA ASN A 500 2.62 -4.71 14.91
C ASN A 500 2.71 -5.04 13.42
N SER A 501 2.90 -6.31 13.07
CA SER A 501 2.97 -6.77 11.68
C SER A 501 1.62 -6.56 10.97
N LEU A 502 0.52 -6.93 11.63
CA LEU A 502 -0.84 -6.73 11.12
C LEU A 502 -1.16 -5.24 10.95
N ALA A 503 -0.80 -4.39 11.93
CA ALA A 503 -0.98 -2.95 11.84
C ALA A 503 -0.17 -2.34 10.68
N ALA A 504 1.09 -2.74 10.49
CA ALA A 504 1.92 -2.28 9.38
C ALA A 504 1.32 -2.65 8.01
N ILE A 505 0.77 -3.87 7.87
CA ILE A 505 0.07 -4.30 6.64
C ILE A 505 -1.19 -3.45 6.39
N ILE A 506 -1.99 -3.18 7.42
CA ILE A 506 -3.18 -2.32 7.31
C ILE A 506 -2.77 -0.89 6.89
N VAL A 507 -1.68 -0.34 7.46
CA VAL A 507 -1.15 0.99 7.09
C VAL A 507 -0.68 1.02 5.65
N PHE A 508 0.06 0.01 5.20
CA PHE A 508 0.51 -0.10 3.81
C PHE A 508 -0.67 -0.16 2.84
N LEU A 509 -1.67 -1.01 3.10
CA LEU A 509 -2.88 -1.11 2.28
C LEU A 509 -3.68 0.20 2.29
N ALA A 510 -3.72 0.93 3.41
CA ALA A 510 -4.36 2.23 3.50
C ALA A 510 -3.65 3.29 2.64
N TRP A 511 -2.31 3.30 2.60
CA TRP A 511 -1.58 4.16 1.66
C TRP A 511 -1.80 3.77 0.20
N VAL A 512 -1.89 2.47 -0.13
CA VAL A 512 -2.23 2.01 -1.48
C VAL A 512 -3.67 2.39 -1.87
N LYS A 513 -4.63 2.36 -0.93
CA LYS A 513 -6.00 2.83 -1.16
C LYS A 513 -6.07 4.32 -1.56
N LEU A 514 -5.09 5.13 -1.19
CA LEU A 514 -5.03 6.54 -1.61
C LEU A 514 -5.00 6.70 -3.14
N PHE A 515 -4.43 5.76 -3.88
CA PHE A 515 -4.44 5.78 -5.36
C PHE A 515 -5.86 5.74 -5.96
N LYS A 516 -6.84 5.13 -5.26
CA LYS A 516 -8.27 5.16 -5.63
C LYS A 516 -8.80 6.59 -5.78
N PHE A 517 -8.29 7.51 -4.95
CA PHE A 517 -8.65 8.93 -4.93
C PHE A 517 -7.70 9.82 -5.76
N ILE A 518 -6.45 9.40 -6.00
CA ILE A 518 -5.51 10.14 -6.87
C ILE A 518 -5.89 10.01 -8.37
N ASN A 519 -6.61 8.94 -8.74
CA ASN A 519 -7.06 8.65 -10.10
C ASN A 519 -8.06 9.67 -10.72
N PHE A 520 -8.40 10.78 -10.04
CA PHE A 520 -9.13 11.89 -10.66
C PHE A 520 -8.29 12.73 -11.64
N ASN A 521 -6.97 12.64 -11.58
CA ASN A 521 -6.09 13.24 -12.60
C ASN A 521 -5.98 12.30 -13.82
N LYS A 522 -6.20 12.83 -15.04
CA LYS A 522 -6.09 12.06 -16.30
C LYS A 522 -4.76 11.33 -16.45
N THR A 523 -3.64 11.93 -16.01
CA THR A 523 -2.31 11.28 -16.09
C THR A 523 -2.15 10.09 -15.15
N MET A 524 -2.75 10.14 -13.96
CA MET A 524 -2.73 9.03 -13.00
C MET A 524 -3.71 7.92 -13.40
N SER A 525 -4.87 8.31 -13.94
CA SER A 525 -5.82 7.39 -14.58
C SER A 525 -5.16 6.62 -15.75
N GLN A 526 -4.32 7.28 -16.55
CA GLN A 526 -3.54 6.63 -17.62
C GLN A 526 -2.61 5.52 -17.08
N LEU A 527 -1.87 5.80 -16.00
CA LEU A 527 -0.97 4.82 -15.37
C LEU A 527 -1.75 3.64 -14.78
N SER A 528 -2.81 3.91 -14.02
CA SER A 528 -3.70 2.89 -13.44
C SER A 528 -4.36 2.01 -14.52
N SER A 529 -4.79 2.61 -15.63
CA SER A 529 -5.35 1.91 -16.80
C SER A 529 -4.31 1.04 -17.50
N THR A 530 -3.08 1.55 -17.68
CA THR A 530 -1.95 0.80 -18.26
C THR A 530 -1.68 -0.48 -17.48
N VAL A 531 -1.50 -0.37 -16.15
CA VAL A 531 -1.27 -1.53 -15.27
C VAL A 531 -2.46 -2.49 -15.32
N SER A 532 -3.70 -1.97 -15.33
CA SER A 532 -4.90 -2.80 -15.43
C SER A 532 -5.06 -3.53 -16.77
N ARG A 533 -4.53 -2.98 -17.87
CA ARG A 533 -4.55 -3.60 -19.21
C ARG A 533 -3.45 -4.66 -19.33
N CYS A 534 -2.22 -4.30 -18.97
CA CYS A 534 -1.06 -5.19 -19.11
C CYS A 534 -1.07 -6.37 -18.10
N ALA A 535 -1.78 -6.27 -16.97
CA ALA A 535 -1.77 -7.26 -15.90
C ALA A 535 -2.04 -8.70 -16.35
N LYS A 536 -2.85 -8.91 -17.39
CA LYS A 536 -3.14 -10.25 -17.93
C LYS A 536 -1.92 -10.87 -18.59
N ASP A 537 -1.24 -10.11 -19.44
CA ASP A 537 -0.11 -10.59 -20.23
C ASP A 537 1.16 -10.63 -19.37
N LEU A 538 1.28 -9.69 -18.42
CA LEU A 538 2.27 -9.69 -17.35
C LEU A 538 2.14 -10.92 -16.44
N LEU A 539 0.92 -11.37 -16.12
CA LEU A 539 0.68 -12.61 -15.36
C LEU A 539 1.07 -13.86 -16.16
N GLY A 540 0.80 -13.88 -17.48
CA GLY A 540 1.28 -14.94 -18.38
C GLY A 540 2.80 -15.02 -18.42
N PHE A 541 3.47 -13.86 -18.55
CA PHE A 541 4.92 -13.77 -18.52
C PHE A 541 5.50 -14.14 -17.14
N ALA A 542 4.88 -13.72 -16.04
CA ALA A 542 5.33 -14.02 -14.68
C ALA A 542 5.41 -15.54 -14.41
N ILE A 543 4.51 -16.34 -15.00
CA ILE A 543 4.58 -17.80 -14.92
C ILE A 543 5.85 -18.33 -15.60
N MET A 544 6.19 -17.81 -16.79
CA MET A 544 7.43 -18.17 -17.49
C MET A 544 8.68 -17.75 -16.70
N PHE A 545 8.68 -16.53 -16.14
CA PHE A 545 9.73 -16.02 -15.26
C PHE A 545 9.94 -16.96 -14.06
N PHE A 546 8.87 -17.30 -13.33
CA PHE A 546 8.99 -18.14 -12.13
C PHE A 546 9.43 -19.57 -12.42
N ILE A 547 9.08 -20.14 -13.59
CA ILE A 547 9.59 -21.46 -14.01
C ILE A 547 11.12 -21.43 -14.18
N VAL A 548 11.65 -20.41 -14.87
CA VAL A 548 13.11 -20.27 -15.07
C VAL A 548 13.81 -19.95 -13.75
N PHE A 549 13.27 -19.01 -12.97
CA PHE A 549 13.79 -18.60 -11.67
C PHE A 549 13.88 -19.78 -10.69
N LEU A 550 12.80 -20.55 -10.51
CA LEU A 550 12.78 -21.71 -9.61
C LEU A 550 13.68 -22.86 -10.11
N ALA A 551 13.87 -23.01 -11.42
CA ALA A 551 14.83 -23.96 -11.97
C ALA A 551 16.28 -23.59 -11.60
N TYR A 552 16.65 -22.31 -11.71
CA TYR A 552 17.93 -21.83 -11.20
C TYR A 552 18.02 -21.94 -9.66
N ALA A 553 16.93 -21.70 -8.91
CA ALA A 553 16.92 -21.82 -7.44
C ALA A 553 17.19 -23.26 -6.99
N GLN A 554 16.58 -24.24 -7.68
CA GLN A 554 16.82 -25.66 -7.44
C GLN A 554 18.25 -26.07 -7.82
N LEU A 555 18.80 -25.53 -8.91
CA LEU A 555 20.20 -25.74 -9.29
C LEU A 555 21.15 -25.18 -8.24
N ALA A 556 20.94 -23.94 -7.80
CA ALA A 556 21.77 -23.28 -6.79
C ALA A 556 21.75 -24.03 -5.44
N TYR A 557 20.56 -24.48 -5.00
CA TYR A 557 20.40 -25.28 -3.78
C TYR A 557 21.19 -26.59 -3.84
N LEU A 558 21.15 -27.30 -4.98
CA LEU A 558 21.84 -28.58 -5.15
C LEU A 558 23.36 -28.47 -5.32
N VAL A 559 23.87 -27.31 -5.78
CA VAL A 559 25.31 -27.08 -5.99
C VAL A 559 25.96 -26.42 -4.77
N PHE A 560 25.39 -25.30 -4.29
CA PHE A 560 26.03 -24.45 -3.27
C PHE A 560 25.49 -24.67 -1.86
N GLY A 561 24.30 -25.27 -1.69
CA GLY A 561 23.62 -25.38 -0.40
C GLY A 561 24.29 -26.26 0.66
N THR A 562 25.39 -26.93 0.32
CA THR A 562 26.26 -27.66 1.28
C THR A 562 27.47 -26.85 1.75
N GLN A 563 27.73 -25.69 1.14
CA GLN A 563 28.92 -24.87 1.39
C GLN A 563 28.59 -23.42 1.79
N LEU A 564 27.55 -22.83 1.20
CA LEU A 564 27.21 -21.41 1.36
C LEU A 564 25.92 -21.21 2.14
N ASN A 565 25.94 -20.36 3.18
CA ASN A 565 24.77 -20.14 4.03
C ASN A 565 23.61 -19.48 3.28
N ASP A 566 23.91 -18.58 2.35
CA ASP A 566 22.95 -17.92 1.45
C ASP A 566 22.19 -18.90 0.55
N PHE A 567 22.69 -20.13 0.38
CA PHE A 567 22.03 -21.22 -0.36
C PHE A 567 21.65 -22.41 0.53
N SER A 568 21.79 -22.32 1.86
CA SER A 568 21.61 -23.44 2.83
C SER A 568 20.19 -24.04 2.83
N THR A 569 19.19 -23.26 2.44
CA THR A 569 17.81 -23.70 2.29
C THR A 569 17.24 -23.23 0.95
N PHE A 570 16.28 -23.98 0.40
CA PHE A 570 15.61 -23.60 -0.85
C PHE A 570 14.91 -22.23 -0.75
N GLN A 571 14.42 -21.86 0.44
CA GLN A 571 13.85 -20.53 0.69
C GLN A 571 14.92 -19.42 0.72
N ALA A 572 16.10 -19.68 1.30
CA ALA A 572 17.24 -18.75 1.22
C ALA A 572 17.68 -18.54 -0.23
N CYS A 573 17.82 -19.63 -1.02
CA CYS A 573 18.18 -19.58 -2.44
C CYS A 573 17.28 -18.61 -3.25
N ILE A 574 15.96 -18.66 -3.01
CA ILE A 574 14.98 -17.77 -3.64
C ILE A 574 15.25 -16.30 -3.29
N PHE A 575 15.56 -15.98 -2.03
CA PHE A 575 15.88 -14.60 -1.64
C PHE A 575 17.23 -14.15 -2.17
N THR A 576 18.27 -14.98 -2.09
CA THR A 576 19.61 -14.68 -2.61
C THR A 576 19.59 -14.44 -4.12
N GLN A 577 18.73 -15.13 -4.88
CA GLN A 577 18.52 -14.81 -6.30
C GLN A 577 17.87 -13.44 -6.54
N PHE A 578 16.95 -12.99 -5.69
CA PHE A 578 16.46 -11.61 -5.74
C PHE A 578 17.56 -10.60 -5.35
N ARG A 579 18.43 -10.92 -4.39
CA ARG A 579 19.60 -10.09 -4.04
C ARG A 579 20.57 -9.96 -5.23
N ILE A 580 20.89 -11.06 -5.92
CA ILE A 580 21.70 -11.05 -7.15
C ILE A 580 21.09 -10.15 -8.24
N ILE A 581 19.76 -10.21 -8.46
CA ILE A 581 19.05 -9.35 -9.43
C ILE A 581 19.12 -7.86 -9.03
N LEU A 582 19.19 -7.55 -7.73
CA LEU A 582 19.36 -6.19 -7.20
C LEU A 582 20.83 -5.72 -7.19
N GLY A 583 21.80 -6.59 -7.49
CA GLY A 583 23.23 -6.28 -7.45
C GLY A 583 23.91 -6.48 -6.09
N ASP A 584 23.25 -7.14 -5.14
CA ASP A 584 23.79 -7.51 -3.82
C ASP A 584 24.15 -9.00 -3.81
N PHE A 585 25.44 -9.31 -3.93
CA PHE A 585 25.96 -10.68 -3.93
C PHE A 585 27.46 -10.68 -3.60
N ASP A 586 27.95 -11.72 -2.92
CA ASP A 586 29.37 -12.02 -2.89
C ASP A 586 29.69 -13.09 -3.95
N PHE A 587 30.44 -12.70 -4.98
CA PHE A 587 30.87 -13.62 -6.03
C PHE A 587 32.06 -14.50 -5.58
N SER A 588 32.85 -14.01 -4.62
CA SER A 588 34.05 -14.69 -4.11
C SER A 588 33.67 -16.02 -3.47
N GLU A 589 32.64 -16.02 -2.61
CA GLU A 589 32.11 -17.24 -1.99
C GLU A 589 31.59 -18.24 -3.02
N ILE A 590 30.97 -17.76 -4.11
CA ILE A 590 30.43 -18.60 -5.20
C ILE A 590 31.55 -19.24 -6.04
N GLU A 591 32.64 -18.50 -6.31
CA GLU A 591 33.82 -19.03 -7.00
C GLU A 591 34.64 -19.99 -6.11
N GLU A 592 34.73 -19.72 -4.81
CA GLU A 592 35.42 -20.62 -3.87
C GLU A 592 34.68 -21.94 -3.67
N ALA A 593 33.34 -21.93 -3.64
CA ALA A 593 32.52 -23.14 -3.50
C ALA A 593 32.57 -24.06 -4.73
N ASP A 594 32.50 -23.53 -5.95
CA ASP A 594 32.83 -24.28 -7.18
C ASP A 594 33.41 -23.35 -8.26
N ARG A 595 34.71 -23.49 -8.51
CA ARG A 595 35.48 -22.67 -9.47
C ARG A 595 35.06 -22.82 -10.93
N VAL A 596 34.26 -23.84 -11.27
CA VAL A 596 33.77 -24.07 -12.63
C VAL A 596 32.28 -23.79 -12.69
N LEU A 597 31.49 -24.42 -11.80
CA LEU A 597 30.03 -24.33 -11.85
C LEU A 597 29.50 -23.03 -11.24
N GLY A 598 30.21 -22.42 -10.29
CA GLY A 598 29.91 -21.10 -9.72
C GLY A 598 29.89 -19.99 -10.78
N PRO A 599 31.01 -19.71 -11.46
CA PRO A 599 31.08 -18.71 -12.52
C PRO A 599 30.11 -18.98 -13.69
N ILE A 600 29.89 -20.25 -14.06
CA ILE A 600 28.93 -20.63 -15.11
C ILE A 600 27.48 -20.34 -14.65
N TYR A 601 27.10 -20.77 -13.45
CA TYR A 601 25.78 -20.48 -12.86
C TYR A 601 25.53 -18.98 -12.80
N PHE A 602 26.46 -18.20 -12.24
CA PHE A 602 26.31 -16.76 -12.09
C PHE A 602 26.18 -16.05 -13.44
N THR A 603 27.07 -16.35 -14.39
CA THR A 603 27.08 -15.71 -15.72
C THR A 603 25.79 -16.03 -16.51
N THR A 604 25.33 -17.29 -16.47
CA THR A 604 24.10 -17.69 -17.15
C THR A 604 22.85 -17.13 -16.47
N PHE A 605 22.79 -17.13 -15.14
CA PHE A 605 21.70 -16.51 -14.37
C PHE A 605 21.57 -15.02 -14.72
N VAL A 606 22.66 -14.24 -14.64
CA VAL A 606 22.62 -12.81 -14.96
C VAL A 606 22.21 -12.58 -16.42
N PHE A 607 22.75 -13.34 -17.37
CA PHE A 607 22.37 -13.21 -18.78
C PHE A 607 20.88 -13.48 -19.03
N PHE A 608 20.34 -14.60 -18.56
CA PHE A 608 18.93 -14.96 -18.80
C PHE A 608 17.95 -14.12 -17.97
N MET A 609 18.22 -13.89 -16.68
CA MET A 609 17.30 -13.16 -15.80
C MET A 609 17.31 -11.65 -16.05
N PHE A 610 18.49 -11.04 -16.18
CA PHE A 610 18.61 -9.58 -16.31
C PHE A 610 18.51 -9.13 -17.78
N MET A 611 19.32 -9.69 -18.69
CA MET A 611 19.37 -9.19 -20.07
C MET A 611 18.17 -9.62 -20.92
N ILE A 612 17.54 -10.76 -20.63
CA ILE A 612 16.36 -11.23 -21.39
C ILE A 612 15.06 -10.96 -20.62
N LEU A 613 14.87 -11.56 -19.44
CA LEU A 613 13.56 -11.56 -18.78
C LEU A 613 13.15 -10.18 -18.24
N LEU A 614 14.06 -9.40 -17.63
CA LEU A 614 13.75 -8.04 -17.15
C LEU A 614 13.46 -7.09 -18.31
N ASN A 615 14.20 -7.17 -19.42
CA ASN A 615 13.92 -6.36 -20.61
C ASN A 615 12.60 -6.74 -21.29
N MET A 616 12.22 -8.02 -21.28
CA MET A 616 10.90 -8.46 -21.76
C MET A 616 9.75 -7.92 -20.91
N PHE A 617 9.91 -7.86 -19.58
CA PHE A 617 8.96 -7.23 -18.66
C PHE A 617 8.75 -5.74 -18.99
N LEU A 618 9.84 -5.00 -19.23
CA LEU A 618 9.79 -3.59 -19.63
C LEU A 618 9.12 -3.39 -20.98
N ALA A 619 9.36 -4.26 -21.96
CA ALA A 619 8.77 -4.19 -23.30
C ALA A 619 7.23 -4.29 -23.25
N ILE A 620 6.68 -5.26 -22.49
CA ILE A 620 5.22 -5.46 -22.33
C ILE A 620 4.56 -4.21 -21.72
N ILE A 621 5.21 -3.60 -20.71
CA ILE A 621 4.69 -2.40 -20.06
C ILE A 621 4.78 -1.16 -20.98
N ASN A 622 5.86 -1.03 -21.76
CA ASN A 622 6.03 0.11 -22.67
C ASN A 622 5.04 0.10 -23.84
N ASP A 623 4.77 -1.08 -24.42
CA ASP A 623 3.82 -1.24 -25.53
C ASP A 623 2.39 -0.93 -25.08
N THR A 624 1.94 -1.54 -23.98
CA THR A 624 0.62 -1.27 -23.38
C THR A 624 0.48 0.16 -22.86
N TYR A 625 1.56 0.81 -22.40
CA TYR A 625 1.56 2.24 -22.07
C TYR A 625 1.36 3.12 -23.31
N ALA A 626 2.02 2.80 -24.43
CA ALA A 626 1.86 3.52 -25.69
C ALA A 626 0.43 3.36 -26.25
N GLU A 627 -0.14 2.16 -26.17
CA GLU A 627 -1.53 1.87 -26.55
C GLU A 627 -2.53 2.69 -25.72
N VAL A 628 -2.44 2.64 -24.38
CA VAL A 628 -3.33 3.42 -23.49
C VAL A 628 -3.15 4.93 -23.65
N LYS A 629 -1.93 5.39 -24.00
CA LYS A 629 -1.65 6.79 -24.33
C LYS A 629 -2.36 7.24 -25.61
N ALA A 630 -2.43 6.37 -26.62
CA ALA A 630 -3.15 6.65 -27.87
C ALA A 630 -4.68 6.70 -27.63
N ASP A 631 -5.24 5.69 -26.95
CA ASP A 631 -6.67 5.65 -26.58
C ASP A 631 -7.09 6.92 -25.80
N MET A 632 -6.28 7.34 -24.82
CA MET A 632 -6.53 8.55 -24.03
C MET A 632 -6.30 9.86 -24.79
N ALA A 633 -5.57 9.87 -25.91
CA ALA A 633 -5.50 11.02 -26.79
C ALA A 633 -6.76 11.14 -27.67
N GLN A 634 -7.37 10.02 -28.06
CA GLN A 634 -8.59 9.99 -28.85
C GLN A 634 -9.86 10.28 -28.03
N GLN A 635 -9.87 9.96 -26.73
CA GLN A 635 -10.93 10.40 -25.82
C GLN A 635 -10.92 11.93 -25.62
N ARG A 636 -11.97 12.60 -26.14
CA ARG A 636 -12.29 14.01 -25.83
C ARG A 636 -12.26 14.23 -24.32
N SER A 637 -11.67 15.34 -23.88
CA SER A 637 -11.60 15.72 -22.47
C SER A 637 -13.00 15.90 -21.87
N GLU A 638 -13.43 14.96 -21.03
CA GLU A 638 -14.50 15.25 -20.08
C GLU A 638 -14.07 16.44 -19.21
N MET A 639 -14.93 17.46 -19.10
CA MET A 639 -14.60 18.71 -18.40
C MET A 639 -14.10 18.42 -16.98
N GLU A 640 -12.89 18.89 -16.67
CA GLU A 640 -12.18 18.43 -15.50
C GLU A 640 -12.89 18.79 -14.19
N ILE A 641 -12.78 17.89 -13.22
CA ILE A 641 -13.12 18.16 -11.82
C ILE A 641 -12.32 19.37 -11.30
N THR A 642 -11.10 19.60 -11.80
CA THR A 642 -10.27 20.78 -11.56
C THR A 642 -11.04 22.09 -11.84
N ASP A 643 -11.70 22.20 -13.00
CA ASP A 643 -12.48 23.40 -13.36
C ASP A 643 -13.77 23.52 -12.56
N LEU A 644 -14.40 22.41 -12.18
CA LEU A 644 -15.59 22.42 -11.31
C LEU A 644 -15.25 22.78 -9.86
N ILE A 645 -14.10 22.33 -9.33
CA ILE A 645 -13.57 22.76 -8.03
C ILE A 645 -13.16 24.23 -8.09
N LYS A 646 -12.52 24.68 -9.18
CA LYS A 646 -12.17 26.10 -9.39
C LYS A 646 -13.42 26.99 -9.44
N LYS A 647 -14.48 26.57 -10.14
CA LYS A 647 -15.80 27.23 -10.14
C LYS A 647 -16.47 27.18 -8.76
N GLY A 648 -16.40 26.05 -8.05
CA GLY A 648 -16.95 25.88 -6.71
C GLY A 648 -16.26 26.76 -5.66
N TYR A 649 -14.93 26.81 -5.68
CA TYR A 649 -14.11 27.69 -4.85
C TYR A 649 -14.37 29.17 -5.16
N HIS A 650 -14.46 29.54 -6.45
CA HIS A 650 -14.83 30.90 -6.84
C HIS A 650 -16.24 31.28 -6.36
N LYS A 651 -17.21 30.37 -6.44
CA LYS A 651 -18.58 30.55 -5.93
C LYS A 651 -18.60 30.65 -4.39
N ALA A 652 -17.75 29.89 -3.70
CA ALA A 652 -17.61 29.93 -2.25
C ALA A 652 -16.92 31.21 -1.76
N MET A 653 -15.82 31.67 -2.38
CA MET A 653 -15.15 32.92 -2.02
C MET A 653 -16.03 34.14 -2.21
N VAL A 654 -16.81 34.19 -3.30
CA VAL A 654 -17.83 35.23 -3.52
C VAL A 654 -18.90 35.16 -2.42
N LYS A 655 -19.45 33.97 -2.12
CA LYS A 655 -20.49 33.81 -1.09
C LYS A 655 -19.99 34.07 0.35
N LEU A 656 -18.69 33.97 0.61
CA LEU A 656 -18.05 34.27 1.89
C LEU A 656 -17.54 35.72 2.00
N ARG A 657 -17.77 36.58 1.00
CA ARG A 657 -17.26 37.97 0.93
C ARG A 657 -15.73 38.10 1.09
N LEU A 658 -14.96 37.03 0.81
CA LEU A 658 -13.51 36.98 1.01
C LEU A 658 -12.69 37.61 -0.13
N ARG A 659 -13.34 37.94 -1.25
CA ARG A 659 -12.75 38.69 -2.35
C ARG A 659 -13.50 40.01 -2.47
N LYS A 660 -12.79 41.14 -2.34
CA LYS A 660 -13.32 42.45 -2.74
C LYS A 660 -13.79 42.38 -4.19
N THR A 661 -14.96 42.94 -4.47
CA THR A 661 -15.40 43.24 -5.84
C THR A 661 -14.91 44.62 -6.25
N ALA A 662 -14.91 44.93 -7.55
CA ALA A 662 -14.49 46.24 -8.07
C ALA A 662 -15.18 47.40 -7.31
N VAL A 663 -16.44 47.21 -6.94
CA VAL A 663 -17.27 48.15 -6.17
C VAL A 663 -16.74 48.39 -4.75
N ASP A 664 -16.23 47.34 -4.08
CA ASP A 664 -15.63 47.47 -2.74
C ASP A 664 -14.31 48.25 -2.82
N ASP A 665 -13.54 48.07 -3.91
CA ASP A 665 -12.29 48.81 -4.14
C ASP A 665 -12.49 50.24 -4.69
N ILE A 666 -13.57 50.51 -5.43
CA ILE A 666 -14.05 51.87 -5.76
C ILE A 666 -14.48 52.61 -4.48
N SER A 667 -15.23 51.94 -3.61
CA SER A 667 -15.70 52.47 -2.32
C SER A 667 -14.55 52.89 -1.41
N ASP A 668 -13.50 52.06 -1.29
CA ASP A 668 -12.31 52.40 -0.50
C ASP A 668 -11.50 53.55 -1.11
N SER A 669 -11.41 53.67 -2.44
CA SER A 669 -10.76 54.82 -3.09
C SER A 669 -11.55 56.12 -2.91
N LEU A 670 -12.89 56.10 -3.03
CA LEU A 670 -13.74 57.25 -2.74
C LEU A 670 -13.66 57.69 -1.27
N ARG A 671 -13.47 56.74 -0.35
CA ARG A 671 -13.19 57.01 1.07
C ARG A 671 -11.83 57.65 1.33
N GLN A 672 -10.84 57.41 0.49
CA GLN A 672 -9.53 58.07 0.57
C GLN A 672 -9.53 59.44 -0.12
N ALA A 673 -10.29 59.61 -1.21
CA ALA A 673 -10.35 60.83 -2.01
C ALA A 673 -11.36 61.89 -1.53
N GLY A 674 -12.20 61.59 -0.54
CA GLY A 674 -13.06 62.60 0.10
C GLY A 674 -14.29 63.02 -0.70
N GLY A 675 -14.81 62.16 -1.58
CA GLY A 675 -16.11 62.35 -2.23
C GLY A 675 -16.10 62.94 -3.65
N LYS A 676 -14.93 63.22 -4.24
CA LYS A 676 -14.78 63.49 -5.68
C LYS A 676 -13.54 62.77 -6.21
N LEU A 677 -13.65 62.17 -7.40
CA LEU A 677 -12.56 61.50 -8.10
C LEU A 677 -12.68 61.75 -9.61
N ASN A 678 -11.57 62.12 -10.24
CA ASN A 678 -11.50 62.24 -11.70
C ASN A 678 -11.44 60.84 -12.36
N PHE A 679 -12.02 60.71 -13.55
CA PHE A 679 -12.05 59.47 -14.32
C PHE A 679 -10.67 58.82 -14.47
N ASP A 680 -9.67 59.59 -14.92
CA ASP A 680 -8.31 59.08 -15.15
C ASP A 680 -7.61 58.60 -13.86
N GLU A 681 -7.84 59.28 -12.73
CA GLU A 681 -7.24 58.93 -11.44
C GLU A 681 -7.83 57.62 -10.89
N LEU A 682 -9.16 57.48 -10.94
CA LEU A 682 -9.84 56.23 -10.56
C LEU A 682 -9.53 55.10 -11.56
N ARG A 683 -9.46 55.38 -12.86
CA ARG A 683 -9.06 54.40 -13.90
C ARG A 683 -7.63 53.90 -13.67
N GLN A 684 -6.71 54.77 -13.24
CA GLN A 684 -5.33 54.39 -12.95
C GLN A 684 -5.21 53.53 -11.67
N ASP A 685 -5.95 53.84 -10.61
CA ASP A 685 -6.02 53.02 -9.40
C ASP A 685 -6.67 51.64 -9.65
N LEU A 686 -7.79 51.58 -10.38
CA LEU A 686 -8.47 50.32 -10.70
C LEU A 686 -7.64 49.43 -11.64
N ARG A 687 -6.88 50.01 -12.58
CA ARG A 687 -5.82 49.31 -13.32
C ARG A 687 -4.75 48.76 -12.38
N GLY A 688 -4.29 49.55 -11.41
CA GLY A 688 -3.32 49.13 -10.39
C GLY A 688 -3.81 47.94 -9.54
N LYS A 689 -5.12 47.86 -9.30
CA LYS A 689 -5.78 46.73 -8.61
C LYS A 689 -6.13 45.55 -9.54
N GLY A 690 -5.85 45.66 -10.85
CA GLY A 690 -5.94 44.55 -11.81
C GLY A 690 -7.26 44.42 -12.56
N HIS A 691 -8.09 45.46 -12.60
CA HIS A 691 -9.28 45.50 -13.47
C HIS A 691 -8.93 45.89 -14.91
N SER A 692 -9.71 45.39 -15.88
CA SER A 692 -9.50 45.70 -17.29
C SER A 692 -10.26 46.95 -17.74
N ASP A 693 -9.69 47.68 -18.70
CA ASP A 693 -10.28 48.91 -19.24
C ASP A 693 -11.73 48.75 -19.68
N ALA A 694 -12.06 47.63 -20.34
CA ALA A 694 -13.41 47.36 -20.83
C ALA A 694 -14.43 47.15 -19.70
N GLU A 695 -14.00 46.67 -18.53
CA GLU A 695 -14.87 46.57 -17.35
C GLU A 695 -15.10 47.94 -16.70
N ILE A 696 -14.04 48.76 -16.57
CA ILE A 696 -14.11 50.11 -16.00
C ILE A 696 -15.00 51.01 -16.87
N GLU A 697 -14.77 50.99 -18.19
CA GLU A 697 -15.48 51.83 -19.16
C GLU A 697 -16.96 51.41 -19.33
N ALA A 698 -17.27 50.11 -19.21
CA ALA A 698 -18.65 49.62 -19.21
C ALA A 698 -19.42 49.91 -17.92
N ILE A 699 -18.74 50.12 -16.78
CA ILE A 699 -19.37 50.57 -15.53
C ILE A 699 -19.75 52.04 -15.65
N PHE A 700 -18.83 52.90 -16.09
CA PHE A 700 -19.15 54.32 -16.33
C PHE A 700 -20.27 54.47 -17.35
N ALA A 701 -20.19 53.84 -18.53
CA ALA A 701 -21.23 53.91 -19.56
C ALA A 701 -22.60 53.29 -19.18
N LYS A 702 -22.77 52.77 -17.96
CA LYS A 702 -24.05 52.30 -17.38
C LYS A 702 -24.64 53.29 -16.35
N TYR A 703 -23.81 54.15 -15.73
CA TYR A 703 -24.18 54.95 -14.55
C TYR A 703 -23.82 56.44 -14.63
N ASP A 704 -22.92 56.84 -15.52
CA ASP A 704 -22.68 58.23 -15.95
C ASP A 704 -23.82 58.60 -16.94
N LEU A 705 -24.74 59.46 -16.52
CA LEU A 705 -26.00 59.74 -17.24
C LEU A 705 -26.03 61.11 -17.93
N ASP A 706 -25.17 62.06 -17.55
CA ASP A 706 -25.02 63.35 -18.22
C ASP A 706 -23.76 63.44 -19.10
N GLY A 707 -22.81 62.51 -18.96
CA GLY A 707 -21.67 62.32 -19.84
C GLY A 707 -20.44 63.17 -19.50
N ASP A 708 -20.34 63.70 -18.27
CA ASP A 708 -19.27 64.60 -17.86
C ASP A 708 -17.99 63.91 -17.34
N GLN A 709 -18.04 62.58 -17.14
CA GLN A 709 -16.96 61.71 -16.62
C GLN A 709 -16.65 61.85 -15.11
N GLU A 710 -17.43 62.62 -14.34
CA GLU A 710 -17.42 62.65 -12.86
C GLU A 710 -18.67 61.96 -12.28
N LEU A 711 -18.57 60.70 -11.84
CA LEU A 711 -19.68 60.00 -11.17
C LEU A 711 -20.18 60.80 -9.95
N THR A 712 -21.37 61.40 -10.05
CA THR A 712 -21.92 62.23 -8.99
C THR A 712 -22.31 61.40 -7.76
N GLU A 713 -22.43 62.04 -6.59
CA GLU A 713 -22.82 61.34 -5.36
C GLU A 713 -24.20 60.66 -5.47
N HIS A 714 -25.07 61.13 -6.38
CA HIS A 714 -26.39 60.53 -6.63
C HIS A 714 -26.31 59.29 -7.54
N GLU A 715 -25.57 59.36 -8.65
CA GLU A 715 -25.33 58.21 -9.54
C GLU A 715 -24.51 57.13 -8.87
N HIS A 716 -23.52 57.51 -8.06
CA HIS A 716 -22.77 56.59 -7.19
C HIS A 716 -23.70 55.90 -6.17
N GLN A 717 -24.69 56.60 -5.60
CA GLN A 717 -25.69 55.95 -4.74
C GLN A 717 -26.56 54.97 -5.55
N GLN A 718 -27.06 55.39 -6.72
CA GLN A 718 -27.87 54.53 -7.59
C GLN A 718 -27.11 53.27 -8.06
N MET A 719 -25.82 53.40 -8.40
CA MET A 719 -24.93 52.29 -8.73
C MET A 719 -24.79 51.31 -7.56
N ARG A 720 -24.65 51.79 -6.32
CA ARG A 720 -24.61 50.94 -5.12
C ARG A 720 -25.96 50.23 -4.91
N ASP A 721 -27.06 50.96 -4.95
CA ASP A 721 -28.40 50.43 -4.71
C ASP A 721 -28.78 49.35 -5.74
N ASP A 722 -28.45 49.53 -7.02
CA ASP A 722 -28.67 48.52 -8.07
C ASP A 722 -27.79 47.27 -7.87
N LEU A 723 -26.54 47.41 -7.41
CA LEU A 723 -25.61 46.30 -7.22
C LEU A 723 -25.86 45.53 -5.92
N GLU A 724 -26.37 46.18 -4.87
CA GLU A 724 -26.90 45.47 -3.70
C GLU A 724 -28.18 44.71 -4.06
N LYS A 725 -29.04 45.28 -4.92
CA LYS A 725 -30.25 44.64 -5.43
C LYS A 725 -29.96 43.46 -6.36
N GLU A 726 -28.94 43.53 -7.21
CA GLU A 726 -28.44 42.35 -7.97
C GLU A 726 -27.90 41.27 -7.02
N ARG A 727 -27.12 41.64 -5.98
CA ARG A 727 -26.63 40.69 -4.95
C ARG A 727 -27.77 40.00 -4.18
N ASP A 728 -28.80 40.73 -3.79
CA ASP A 728 -29.94 40.17 -3.05
C ASP A 728 -30.85 39.30 -3.94
N LEU A 729 -31.04 39.67 -5.21
CA LEU A 729 -31.75 38.82 -6.19
C LEU A 729 -31.02 37.48 -6.43
N ASP A 730 -29.68 37.47 -6.50
CA ASP A 730 -28.90 36.23 -6.62
C ASP A 730 -28.91 35.40 -5.33
N LEU A 731 -29.09 36.04 -4.16
CA LEU A 731 -29.33 35.35 -2.89
C LEU A 731 -30.72 34.71 -2.83
N GLU A 732 -31.79 35.45 -3.14
CA GLU A 732 -33.18 34.94 -3.17
C GLU A 732 -33.37 33.82 -4.22
N ARG A 733 -32.79 33.99 -5.42
CA ARG A 733 -32.82 32.96 -6.47
C ARG A 733 -32.09 31.68 -6.07
N SER A 734 -31.31 31.70 -4.98
CA SER A 734 -30.63 30.54 -4.40
C SER A 734 -31.34 29.89 -3.20
N SER A 735 -32.44 30.46 -2.69
CA SER A 735 -33.06 30.06 -1.40
C SER A 735 -34.43 29.37 -1.49
N LEU A 736 -35.12 29.39 -2.64
CA LEU A 736 -36.45 28.80 -2.80
C LEU A 736 -36.44 27.28 -3.10
N PRO A 737 -37.05 26.43 -2.25
CA PRO A 737 -37.29 25.03 -2.59
C PRO A 737 -38.50 24.88 -3.51
N ARG A 738 -38.36 24.14 -4.62
CA ARG A 738 -39.50 23.75 -5.48
C ARG A 738 -40.39 22.74 -4.74
N PRO A 739 -41.71 22.94 -4.65
CA PRO A 739 -42.62 21.92 -4.13
C PRO A 739 -42.78 20.77 -5.14
N MET A 740 -42.66 19.53 -4.68
CA MET A 740 -43.08 18.38 -5.48
C MET A 740 -44.59 18.18 -5.40
N SER A 741 -45.25 18.10 -6.56
CA SER A 741 -46.53 17.41 -6.70
C SER A 741 -46.47 16.55 -7.96
N GLY A 742 -46.39 15.24 -7.78
CA GLY A 742 -46.25 14.30 -8.88
C GLY A 742 -47.60 13.86 -9.43
N ARG A 743 -47.73 13.88 -10.76
CA ARG A 743 -48.55 12.90 -11.47
C ARG A 743 -47.72 12.27 -12.58
N SER A 744 -47.63 10.94 -12.51
CA SER A 744 -47.24 10.07 -13.63
C SER A 744 -48.25 10.25 -14.79
N PHE A 745 -47.92 9.94 -16.04
CA PHE A 745 -47.63 8.58 -16.49
C PHE A 745 -46.75 8.44 -17.73
N SER A 746 -46.02 7.31 -17.75
CA SER A 746 -45.51 6.52 -18.90
C SER A 746 -45.02 7.21 -20.18
N ARG A 747 -43.75 6.96 -20.51
CA ARG A 747 -43.12 7.22 -21.81
C ARG A 747 -43.31 6.03 -22.77
N SER A 748 -43.72 6.32 -24.00
CA SER A 748 -43.54 5.49 -25.21
C SER A 748 -43.71 6.38 -26.44
N GLN A 749 -43.03 6.17 -27.58
CA GLN A 749 -41.75 5.52 -27.86
C GLN A 749 -41.37 5.92 -29.29
N ASP A 750 -40.11 6.31 -29.50
CA ASP A 750 -39.40 6.52 -30.77
C ASP A 750 -39.97 7.52 -31.80
N ASP A 751 -39.07 7.93 -32.71
CA ASP A 751 -39.19 9.06 -33.64
C ASP A 751 -39.72 8.64 -35.03
N SER A 752 -39.60 9.54 -36.02
CA SER A 752 -39.84 9.37 -37.48
C SER A 752 -41.32 9.24 -37.92
N GLU A 753 -41.76 9.81 -39.04
CA GLU A 753 -41.12 10.78 -39.95
C GLU A 753 -42.18 11.69 -40.63
N GLU A 754 -41.78 12.51 -41.59
CA GLU A 754 -42.64 13.45 -42.33
C GLU A 754 -43.56 12.71 -43.34
N ASP A 755 -44.77 13.24 -43.59
CA ASP A 755 -45.41 13.29 -44.91
C ASP A 755 -46.69 14.16 -44.87
N ASP A 756 -47.22 14.51 -46.05
CA ASP A 756 -48.09 15.67 -46.32
C ASP A 756 -49.62 15.50 -46.14
N ASP A 757 -50.31 16.61 -46.45
CA ASP A 757 -51.67 16.75 -47.00
C ASP A 757 -52.90 17.14 -46.14
N GLU A 758 -53.80 17.81 -46.87
CA GLU A 758 -54.81 18.80 -46.51
C GLU A 758 -56.06 18.38 -45.69
N ASP A 759 -56.78 19.43 -45.27
CA ASP A 759 -58.23 19.56 -45.11
C ASP A 759 -59.02 18.53 -44.26
N SER A 760 -59.43 18.97 -43.07
CA SER A 760 -60.86 19.27 -42.87
C SER A 760 -61.11 19.95 -41.52
N GLY A 761 -61.80 21.08 -41.54
CA GLY A 761 -62.15 21.81 -40.31
C GLY A 761 -63.45 21.33 -39.68
N HIS A 762 -63.53 21.31 -38.35
CA HIS A 762 -64.80 21.63 -37.69
C HIS A 762 -64.67 22.29 -36.31
N SER A 763 -65.52 23.29 -36.09
CA SER A 763 -65.54 24.14 -34.88
C SER A 763 -65.95 23.39 -33.61
N SER A 764 -65.27 23.68 -32.50
CA SER A 764 -65.99 23.91 -31.23
C SER A 764 -65.42 25.08 -30.43
N ARG A 765 -66.32 25.94 -29.92
CA ARG A 765 -65.99 27.17 -29.18
C ARG A 765 -65.78 26.86 -27.69
N ARG A 766 -64.84 27.57 -27.02
CA ARG A 766 -65.20 28.43 -25.86
C ARG A 766 -64.12 29.43 -25.41
N ARG A 767 -64.58 30.67 -25.20
CA ARG A 767 -63.94 31.83 -24.57
C ARG A 767 -62.98 31.49 -23.40
N GLY A 768 -61.75 32.00 -23.43
CA GLY A 768 -61.51 33.43 -23.14
C GLY A 768 -60.61 33.75 -21.93
N SER A 769 -59.48 34.41 -22.21
CA SER A 769 -59.03 35.59 -21.44
C SER A 769 -58.13 36.48 -22.32
N SER A 770 -58.17 37.81 -22.10
CA SER A 770 -57.33 38.83 -22.74
C SER A 770 -55.91 38.79 -22.17
N SER A 771 -54.88 38.48 -22.95
CA SER A 771 -54.18 39.33 -23.94
C SER A 771 -53.28 40.40 -23.32
N GLY A 772 -52.02 40.02 -23.04
CA GLY A 772 -50.88 40.93 -22.90
C GLY A 772 -49.90 40.69 -24.05
N GLY A 773 -50.29 41.09 -25.27
CA GLY A 773 -49.48 40.90 -26.47
C GLY A 773 -48.55 42.09 -26.71
N VAL A 774 -47.30 41.80 -27.08
CA VAL A 774 -46.31 42.81 -27.52
C VAL A 774 -46.85 43.50 -28.78
N SER A 775 -46.71 44.83 -28.87
CA SER A 775 -47.18 45.58 -30.04
C SER A 775 -46.38 45.25 -31.29
N TYR A 776 -47.01 45.42 -32.46
CA TYR A 776 -46.35 45.19 -33.75
C TYR A 776 -45.14 46.12 -33.97
N GLU A 777 -45.16 47.32 -33.37
CA GLU A 777 -44.07 48.28 -33.42
C GLU A 777 -42.88 47.85 -32.53
N GLU A 778 -43.13 47.39 -31.31
CA GLU A 778 -42.11 46.78 -30.44
C GLU A 778 -41.49 45.54 -31.09
N PHE A 779 -42.31 44.68 -31.72
CA PHE A 779 -41.83 43.52 -32.47
C PHE A 779 -40.90 43.94 -33.63
N GLN A 780 -41.28 44.94 -34.43
CA GLN A 780 -40.39 45.44 -35.49
C GLN A 780 -39.12 46.10 -34.94
N VAL A 781 -39.17 46.79 -33.79
CA VAL A 781 -37.97 47.33 -33.12
C VAL A 781 -37.06 46.20 -32.63
N LEU A 782 -37.63 45.09 -32.14
CA LEU A 782 -36.89 43.91 -31.74
C LEU A 782 -36.22 43.23 -32.94
N VAL A 783 -36.95 43.01 -34.04
CA VAL A 783 -36.40 42.49 -35.31
C VAL A 783 -35.26 43.39 -35.82
N ARG A 784 -35.46 44.71 -35.86
CA ARG A 784 -34.42 45.70 -36.23
C ARG A 784 -33.30 45.86 -35.18
N ARG A 785 -33.33 45.14 -34.05
CA ARG A 785 -32.20 44.97 -33.12
C ARG A 785 -31.50 43.63 -33.36
N VAL A 786 -32.25 42.54 -33.56
CA VAL A 786 -31.71 41.21 -33.88
C VAL A 786 -30.93 41.25 -35.20
N ASP A 787 -31.48 41.82 -36.26
CA ASP A 787 -30.82 41.97 -37.57
C ASP A 787 -29.48 42.73 -37.48
N ARG A 788 -29.43 43.82 -36.70
CA ARG A 788 -28.18 44.55 -36.43
C ARG A 788 -27.19 43.77 -35.55
N MET A 789 -27.68 42.88 -34.70
CA MET A 789 -26.86 41.98 -33.89
C MET A 789 -26.32 40.80 -34.72
N GLU A 790 -27.10 40.31 -35.69
CA GLU A 790 -26.69 39.27 -36.64
C GLU A 790 -25.57 39.80 -37.57
N HIS A 791 -25.72 41.02 -38.09
CA HIS A 791 -24.67 41.71 -38.85
C HIS A 791 -23.38 41.93 -38.02
N SER A 792 -23.49 42.26 -36.72
CA SER A 792 -22.30 42.43 -35.88
C SER A 792 -21.65 41.09 -35.51
N ILE A 793 -22.45 40.03 -35.26
CA ILE A 793 -21.97 38.66 -35.05
C ILE A 793 -21.25 38.14 -36.31
N GLY A 794 -21.79 38.36 -37.52
CA GLY A 794 -21.11 38.00 -38.77
C GLY A 794 -19.74 38.68 -38.92
N SER A 795 -19.63 39.96 -38.54
CA SER A 795 -18.35 40.68 -38.49
C SER A 795 -17.37 40.10 -37.46
N ILE A 796 -17.87 39.59 -36.33
CA ILE A 796 -17.06 38.94 -35.29
C ILE A 796 -16.60 37.56 -35.74
N VAL A 797 -17.47 36.73 -36.31
CA VAL A 797 -17.13 35.40 -36.86
C VAL A 797 -16.05 35.53 -37.94
N SER A 798 -16.23 36.45 -38.91
CA SER A 798 -15.24 36.71 -39.95
C SER A 798 -13.86 37.12 -39.39
N LYS A 799 -13.83 37.86 -38.28
CA LYS A 799 -12.57 38.20 -37.57
C LYS A 799 -11.98 37.01 -36.82
N ILE A 800 -12.81 36.13 -36.25
CA ILE A 800 -12.36 34.89 -35.59
C ILE A 800 -11.73 33.95 -36.62
N ASP A 801 -12.35 33.73 -37.78
CA ASP A 801 -11.78 32.91 -38.85
C ASP A 801 -10.44 33.47 -39.34
N ALA A 802 -10.34 34.80 -39.52
CA ALA A 802 -9.09 35.46 -39.88
C ALA A 802 -7.99 35.34 -38.80
N VAL A 803 -8.36 35.18 -37.53
CA VAL A 803 -7.43 34.91 -36.42
C VAL A 803 -7.03 33.43 -36.38
N ILE A 804 -7.95 32.50 -36.63
CA ILE A 804 -7.66 31.05 -36.73
C ILE A 804 -6.68 30.78 -37.88
N VAL A 805 -6.92 31.33 -39.07
CA VAL A 805 -6.01 31.21 -40.22
C VAL A 805 -4.63 31.79 -39.91
N LYS A 806 -4.54 32.90 -39.17
CA LYS A 806 -3.25 33.46 -38.70
C LYS A 806 -2.57 32.59 -37.65
N LEU A 807 -3.31 31.96 -36.75
CA LEU A 807 -2.78 31.03 -35.76
C LEU A 807 -2.19 29.79 -36.44
N GLU A 808 -2.90 29.15 -37.37
CA GLU A 808 -2.34 28.03 -38.15
C GLU A 808 -1.09 28.43 -38.94
N ALA A 809 -1.11 29.61 -39.57
CA ALA A 809 0.05 30.11 -40.32
C ALA A 809 1.27 30.34 -39.41
N MET A 810 1.05 30.89 -38.20
CA MET A 810 2.10 31.06 -37.20
C MET A 810 2.59 29.71 -36.63
N GLU A 811 1.71 28.72 -36.47
CA GLU A 811 2.09 27.39 -35.99
C GLU A 811 2.90 26.62 -37.04
N ARG A 812 2.48 26.63 -38.32
CA ARG A 812 3.27 26.12 -39.45
C ARG A 812 4.63 26.82 -39.55
N ALA A 813 4.71 28.13 -39.25
CA ALA A 813 5.97 28.86 -39.19
C ALA A 813 6.85 28.46 -37.98
N LYS A 814 6.26 28.20 -36.80
CA LYS A 814 6.99 27.67 -35.63
C LYS A 814 7.53 26.25 -35.88
N LEU A 815 6.76 25.39 -36.53
CA LEU A 815 7.20 24.05 -36.93
C LEU A 815 8.39 24.12 -37.89
N LYS A 816 8.31 24.94 -38.96
CA LYS A 816 9.45 25.16 -39.87
C LYS A 816 10.68 25.74 -39.17
N ARG A 817 10.52 26.64 -38.19
CA ARG A 817 11.65 27.13 -37.38
C ARG A 817 12.27 26.02 -36.52
N ARG A 818 11.46 25.13 -35.92
CA ARG A 818 11.98 23.96 -35.19
C ARG A 818 12.71 22.97 -36.11
N GLU A 819 12.19 22.73 -37.30
CA GLU A 819 12.82 21.83 -38.27
C GLU A 819 14.16 22.38 -38.76
N VAL A 820 14.25 23.67 -39.07
CA VAL A 820 15.51 24.35 -39.40
C VAL A 820 16.48 24.34 -38.21
N LEU A 821 15.99 24.56 -36.98
CA LEU A 821 16.83 24.50 -35.78
C LEU A 821 17.36 23.07 -35.52
N SER A 822 16.55 22.03 -35.79
CA SER A 822 16.99 20.63 -35.71
C SER A 822 18.12 20.37 -36.71
N ARG A 823 17.93 20.70 -37.99
CA ARG A 823 18.96 20.50 -39.02
C ARG A 823 20.25 21.29 -38.75
N LEU A 824 20.16 22.43 -38.04
CA LEU A 824 21.31 23.20 -37.57
C LEU A 824 21.99 22.61 -36.32
N LEU A 825 21.27 21.82 -35.50
CA LEU A 825 21.85 21.05 -34.40
C LEU A 825 22.48 19.76 -34.92
N ASP A 826 21.82 19.06 -35.85
CA ASP A 826 22.31 17.86 -36.51
C ASP A 826 23.64 18.16 -37.24
N GLY A 827 23.69 19.24 -38.03
CA GLY A 827 24.91 19.74 -38.69
C GLY A 827 25.91 20.48 -37.78
N VAL A 828 25.80 20.30 -36.46
CA VAL A 828 26.79 20.70 -35.43
C VAL A 828 27.21 19.48 -34.57
N MET A 829 26.66 18.29 -34.86
CA MET A 829 27.07 17.00 -34.29
C MET A 829 27.83 16.11 -35.29
N GLU A 830 27.92 16.52 -36.56
CA GLU A 830 28.91 16.06 -37.55
C GLU A 830 30.12 17.03 -37.59
#